data_AF-F4MQ25-F1
#
_entry.id   AF-F4MQ25-F1
#
_cell.length_a   1.000
_cell.length_b   1.000
_cell.length_c   1.000
_cell.angle_alpha   90.00
_cell.angle_beta   90.00
_cell.angle_gamma   90.00
#
_symmetry.space_group_name_H-M   'P 1'
#
loop_
_entity.id
_entity.type
_entity.pdbx_description
1 polymer ?
#
loop_
_entity_poly.entity_id
_entity_poly.type
_entity_poly.pdbx_seq_one_letter_code
_entity_poly.pdbx_strand_id
1 'polypeptide(L)'
;MILVKKLLTWLSAITLVASSSVLAISCKTEQVKNENSLFLTNFGDIKIDSKSLLEWNQKWNGISSNNQELINKTNNLLAAGILLAIRDNKLQLPDKTENGWDPSINSQIKNLLGDKNSTDTATLYGLANKSLNDLKDNKYKNDAKGWQKHLQEMFPGVKKNLADLENAYKSNFILNDSSNSAFIKLKNLLMFNSTVADSMWQKGIQTTNLDWKTLTNNFANAYPNKNSLEELAKAVKEAFEKVDKNWNDPKIVTFTNIVNGLGGIDPSQNSSNSGSSGTTNDNLNITYSSPKNVKSKITNSGSDSGSGKNGIDWIKEILNKVSDNAVSGSIAFSEWNIPLNYQKNGPKNFINYNNQKPTSWTEIVKEIPVVENGELKTDPIKGEYGAISNSQKYAINNYFDSEKPVIFSDLVFKFANNKTSSDIEKNLSLKALIPTDGSGQDLTTKLIERFQGIQSVLQTYVANDSNETSSSNGGGSNGGSSSNVYTAGLSRFDTIFRGEVAKIRANTSTSKTASYDKWTDWDTKNDHHKINVSGKLLTLSDTTYSDTIKFSIYDFLTSNNTKDNSWKWKDTSNGELDSEKFKKMLIEGGLTSDEANRVDSAIEKSEKQDTSKDATRLTIYNLTELFKKINQKNNSSVSSSGSSGGSSSSGSSTITNGTNNNSNVYTVLNEDEGIISFIDGDGLHITKIDGYKLINNKTNQTLGTTNQQTNDSIKQTAVLKQIKSLYSSSNANVLVPYLINSTLVNNKNTTAASTVSSASGSSGTNNIWDWTKKDRDYSDAVKNLGIDINSLNSNIKNDYERFLINTSLIDNSKTKPFYNIDILSEVSKSIQSANDSSLQSNWMIELFTKILKNGNQKPVDLIKTIISTDNKKENNEEIEKIFLFQSRNLKVSGIRKLQQSNQKWVNKVKENYKKYSKDASLNQKFIPNQVIDLNSMTTSNQKRYDNLLKSEIFNSEKKVQSNNSSSASNSSRTSGNGQPRGDV
;
A
#
# COMPACT_ATOMS: atom_id res chain seq x y z
N MET A 1 32.70 30.30 -29.27
CA MET A 1 31.77 30.19 -30.43
C MET A 1 31.71 28.78 -31.05
N ILE A 2 32.83 28.07 -31.25
CA ILE A 2 32.84 26.70 -31.82
C ILE A 2 32.20 25.65 -30.88
N LEU A 3 32.38 25.78 -29.56
CA LEU A 3 31.72 24.93 -28.54
C LEU A 3 30.19 25.07 -28.56
N VAL A 4 29.67 26.29 -28.64
CA VAL A 4 28.24 26.60 -28.70
C VAL A 4 27.58 26.02 -29.96
N LYS A 5 28.23 26.11 -31.12
CA LYS A 5 27.70 25.54 -32.38
C LYS A 5 27.61 24.01 -32.34
N LYS A 6 28.60 23.32 -31.76
CA LYS A 6 28.58 21.86 -31.61
C LYS A 6 27.54 21.37 -30.60
N LEU A 7 27.28 22.18 -29.56
CA LEU A 7 26.32 21.88 -28.49
C LEU A 7 24.85 22.14 -28.91
N LEU A 8 24.60 23.20 -29.69
CA LEU A 8 23.30 23.47 -30.31
C LEU A 8 22.90 22.38 -31.33
N THR A 9 23.89 21.91 -32.10
CA THR A 9 23.72 20.78 -33.05
C THR A 9 23.41 19.47 -32.30
N TRP A 10 23.91 19.33 -31.07
CA TRP A 10 23.64 18.20 -30.17
C TRP A 10 22.24 18.25 -29.55
N LEU A 11 21.78 19.42 -29.10
CA LEU A 11 20.40 19.63 -28.64
C LEU A 11 19.38 19.32 -29.75
N SER A 12 19.67 19.73 -31.00
CA SER A 12 18.83 19.37 -32.15
C SER A 12 18.84 17.87 -32.45
N ALA A 13 19.98 17.18 -32.29
CA ALA A 13 20.08 15.74 -32.47
C ALA A 13 19.31 14.96 -31.37
N ILE A 14 19.36 15.43 -30.12
CA ILE A 14 18.61 14.84 -28.99
C ILE A 14 17.09 15.03 -29.16
N THR A 15 16.64 16.17 -29.69
CA THR A 15 15.22 16.38 -30.04
C THR A 15 14.77 15.58 -31.27
N LEU A 16 15.67 15.32 -32.24
CA LEU A 16 15.34 14.56 -33.47
C LEU A 16 15.27 13.05 -33.24
N VAL A 17 16.05 12.50 -32.30
CA VAL A 17 15.98 11.08 -31.91
C VAL A 17 14.66 10.73 -31.19
N ALA A 18 13.93 11.74 -30.68
CA ALA A 18 12.57 11.55 -30.15
C ALA A 18 11.51 11.22 -31.22
N SER A 19 11.83 11.40 -32.52
CA SER A 19 10.89 11.19 -33.64
C SER A 19 11.21 10.04 -34.59
N SER A 20 12.32 9.32 -34.42
CA SER A 20 12.66 8.20 -35.31
C SER A 20 13.27 7.02 -34.57
N SER A 21 12.54 5.91 -34.57
CA SER A 21 13.06 4.55 -34.38
C SER A 21 14.23 4.28 -35.33
N VAL A 22 15.48 4.27 -34.85
CA VAL A 22 16.60 3.73 -35.64
C VAL A 22 17.52 2.87 -34.77
N LEU A 23 17.56 1.60 -35.15
CA LEU A 23 18.62 0.63 -34.89
C LEU A 23 19.98 1.24 -35.25
N ALA A 24 20.82 1.51 -34.26
CA ALA A 24 22.26 1.65 -34.47
C ALA A 24 22.96 0.81 -33.42
N ILE A 25 23.33 -0.41 -33.82
CA ILE A 25 24.29 -1.25 -33.12
C ILE A 25 25.64 -0.51 -33.23
N SER A 26 26.05 0.23 -32.19
CA SER A 26 27.43 0.69 -32.09
C SER A 26 28.23 -0.33 -31.28
N CYS A 27 29.35 -0.76 -31.85
CA CYS A 27 30.32 -1.69 -31.30
C CYS A 27 30.57 -1.49 -29.80
N LYS A 28 30.69 -2.60 -29.07
CA LYS A 28 31.15 -2.64 -27.67
C LYS A 28 32.40 -1.78 -27.53
N THR A 29 32.28 -0.64 -26.87
CA THR A 29 33.44 0.09 -26.34
C THR A 29 33.97 -0.68 -25.15
N GLU A 30 35.28 -0.94 -25.16
CA GLU A 30 36.01 -1.49 -24.02
C GLU A 30 35.65 -0.71 -22.74
N GLN A 31 35.33 -1.42 -21.66
CA GLN A 31 35.05 -0.82 -20.36
C GLN A 31 36.29 -0.06 -19.88
N VAL A 32 36.29 1.27 -20.01
CA VAL A 32 37.30 2.12 -19.40
C VAL A 32 37.04 2.13 -17.88
N LYS A 33 37.89 1.42 -17.13
CA LYS A 33 37.86 1.46 -15.66
C LYS A 33 38.18 2.90 -15.20
N ASN A 34 37.37 3.45 -14.29
CA ASN A 34 37.54 4.76 -13.62
C ASN A 34 37.23 6.05 -14.40
N GLU A 35 36.17 6.09 -15.22
CA GLU A 35 35.74 7.31 -15.93
C GLU A 35 35.36 8.49 -15.01
N ASN A 36 34.93 8.24 -13.77
CA ASN A 36 34.61 9.31 -12.81
C ASN A 36 35.86 10.02 -12.25
N SER A 37 37.08 9.55 -12.57
CA SER A 37 38.32 10.30 -12.33
C SER A 37 38.35 11.65 -13.06
N LEU A 38 37.52 11.83 -14.08
CA LEU A 38 37.25 13.12 -14.76
C LEU A 38 36.73 14.22 -13.81
N PHE A 39 36.13 13.83 -12.68
CA PHE A 39 35.61 14.75 -11.68
C PHE A 39 36.59 14.99 -10.52
N LEU A 40 37.87 14.66 -10.72
CA LEU A 40 38.94 14.93 -9.77
C LEU A 40 39.80 16.11 -10.25
N THR A 41 40.11 17.02 -9.34
CA THR A 41 41.12 18.06 -9.58
C THR A 41 42.52 17.45 -9.66
N ASN A 42 43.51 18.25 -10.09
CA ASN A 42 44.91 17.84 -10.05
C ASN A 42 45.45 17.57 -8.63
N PHE A 43 44.71 17.93 -7.58
CA PHE A 43 45.01 17.63 -6.18
C PHE A 43 44.21 16.43 -5.64
N GLY A 44 43.43 15.75 -6.49
CA GLY A 44 42.61 14.60 -6.10
C GLY A 44 41.28 14.95 -5.42
N ASP A 45 40.90 16.23 -5.37
CA ASP A 45 39.60 16.66 -4.82
C ASP A 45 38.45 16.49 -5.81
N ILE A 46 37.27 16.11 -5.31
CA ILE A 46 36.04 16.05 -6.10
C ILE A 46 35.67 17.47 -6.57
N LYS A 47 35.57 17.66 -7.88
CA LYS A 47 35.04 18.87 -8.52
C LYS A 47 34.17 18.47 -9.71
N ILE A 48 32.89 18.83 -9.63
CA ILE A 48 31.94 18.66 -10.71
C ILE A 48 31.93 19.97 -11.49
N ASP A 49 32.50 19.99 -12.70
CA ASP A 49 32.46 21.15 -13.58
C ASP A 49 31.81 20.86 -14.93
N SER A 50 31.37 21.92 -15.58
CA SER A 50 30.64 21.83 -16.86
C SER A 50 31.44 21.13 -17.96
N LYS A 51 32.76 21.25 -17.96
CA LYS A 51 33.62 20.66 -19.00
C LYS A 51 33.75 19.16 -18.78
N SER A 52 34.07 18.74 -17.56
CA SER A 52 34.14 17.32 -17.19
C SER A 52 32.80 16.61 -17.37
N LEU A 53 31.68 17.26 -17.06
CA LEU A 53 30.33 16.73 -17.30
C LEU A 53 30.04 16.52 -18.80
N LEU A 54 30.42 17.47 -19.64
CA LEU A 54 30.22 17.36 -21.09
C LEU A 54 31.10 16.25 -21.68
N GLU A 55 32.37 16.18 -21.28
CA GLU A 55 33.29 15.12 -21.71
C GLU A 55 32.81 13.75 -21.24
N TRP A 56 32.32 13.66 -20.00
CA TRP A 56 31.71 12.46 -19.45
C TRP A 56 30.48 12.06 -20.28
N ASN A 57 29.53 12.96 -20.54
CA ASN A 57 28.34 12.65 -21.34
C ASN A 57 28.67 12.23 -22.79
N GLN A 58 29.72 12.80 -23.40
CA GLN A 58 30.20 12.41 -24.72
C GLN A 58 30.78 10.99 -24.74
N LYS A 59 31.54 10.59 -23.71
CA LYS A 59 32.06 9.22 -23.56
C LYS A 59 30.93 8.20 -23.42
N TRP A 60 29.78 8.62 -22.88
CA TRP A 60 28.57 7.80 -22.71
C TRP A 60 27.64 7.81 -23.94
N ASN A 61 28.06 8.43 -25.05
CA ASN A 61 27.36 8.46 -26.34
C ASN A 61 25.93 9.03 -26.30
N GLY A 62 25.65 9.96 -25.37
CA GLY A 62 24.38 10.73 -25.31
C GLY A 62 23.13 9.96 -24.88
N ILE A 63 23.07 8.64 -25.10
CA ILE A 63 22.18 7.62 -24.51
C ILE A 63 22.94 6.30 -24.69
N SER A 64 23.48 5.73 -23.61
CA SER A 64 24.16 4.44 -23.72
C SER A 64 23.14 3.31 -23.97
N SER A 65 23.60 2.20 -24.55
CA SER A 65 22.84 0.93 -24.55
C SER A 65 22.64 0.36 -23.13
N ASN A 66 23.34 0.90 -22.13
CA ASN A 66 23.27 0.54 -20.73
C ASN A 66 22.84 1.74 -19.85
N ASN A 67 21.57 2.14 -19.98
CA ASN A 67 20.98 3.27 -19.23
C ASN A 67 21.15 3.15 -17.71
N GLN A 68 21.32 1.93 -17.18
CA GLN A 68 21.47 1.66 -15.76
C GLN A 68 22.79 2.18 -15.19
N GLU A 69 23.93 1.85 -15.81
CA GLU A 69 25.24 2.28 -15.31
C GLU A 69 25.38 3.81 -15.33
N LEU A 70 24.80 4.45 -16.35
CA LEU A 70 24.72 5.90 -16.48
C LEU A 70 23.93 6.53 -15.32
N ILE A 71 22.74 5.99 -15.00
CA ILE A 71 21.91 6.43 -13.88
C ILE A 71 22.66 6.34 -12.56
N ASN A 72 23.38 5.24 -12.32
CA ASN A 72 24.08 4.97 -11.06
C ASN A 72 25.19 5.99 -10.84
N LYS A 73 25.98 6.23 -11.90
CA LYS A 73 27.05 7.21 -11.89
C LYS A 73 26.52 8.64 -11.74
N THR A 74 25.41 8.97 -12.40
CA THR A 74 24.72 10.27 -12.26
C THR A 74 24.28 10.51 -10.81
N ASN A 75 23.65 9.51 -10.19
CA ASN A 75 23.19 9.59 -8.80
C ASN A 75 24.34 9.68 -7.79
N ASN A 76 25.43 8.92 -7.98
CA ASN A 76 26.63 9.07 -7.18
C ASN A 76 27.23 10.48 -7.27
N LEU A 77 27.29 11.05 -8.48
CA LEU A 77 27.81 12.39 -8.71
C LEU A 77 26.96 13.45 -8.00
N LEU A 78 25.63 13.36 -8.14
CA LEU A 78 24.68 14.26 -7.49
C LEU A 78 24.79 14.17 -5.96
N ALA A 79 24.81 12.96 -5.39
CA ALA A 79 24.92 12.76 -3.96
C ALA A 79 26.22 13.35 -3.40
N ALA A 80 27.36 13.10 -4.05
CA ALA A 80 28.64 13.68 -3.65
C ALA A 80 28.63 15.21 -3.72
N GLY A 81 28.04 15.76 -4.80
CA GLY A 81 27.87 17.20 -4.98
C GLY A 81 27.01 17.86 -3.91
N ILE A 82 25.88 17.25 -3.55
CA ILE A 82 24.99 17.73 -2.48
C ILE A 82 25.73 17.75 -1.14
N LEU A 83 26.42 16.66 -0.79
CA LEU A 83 27.16 16.57 0.47
C LEU A 83 28.29 17.60 0.57
N LEU A 84 29.03 17.82 -0.53
CA LEU A 84 30.07 18.85 -0.61
C LEU A 84 29.47 20.25 -0.45
N ALA A 85 28.37 20.55 -1.13
CA ALA A 85 27.73 21.84 -1.06
C ALA A 85 27.09 22.12 0.32
N ILE A 86 26.60 21.10 1.02
CA ILE A 86 26.15 21.22 2.43
C ILE A 86 27.34 21.50 3.35
N ARG A 87 28.44 20.74 3.23
CA ARG A 87 29.66 20.96 4.03
C ARG A 87 30.21 22.37 3.84
N ASP A 88 30.24 22.84 2.59
CA ASP A 88 30.74 24.17 2.23
C ASP A 88 29.73 25.30 2.56
N ASN A 89 28.60 25.00 3.22
CA ASN A 89 27.51 25.92 3.52
C ASN A 89 26.89 26.63 2.29
N LYS A 90 27.04 26.05 1.09
CA LYS A 90 26.40 26.52 -0.15
C LYS A 90 24.94 26.07 -0.23
N LEU A 91 24.60 24.94 0.39
CA LEU A 91 23.23 24.45 0.55
C LEU A 91 22.88 24.39 2.04
N GLN A 92 21.72 24.93 2.40
CA GLN A 92 21.20 24.87 3.77
C GLN A 92 20.04 23.88 3.85
N LEU A 93 20.16 22.93 4.78
CA LEU A 93 19.09 21.98 5.08
C LEU A 93 17.96 22.70 5.83
N PRO A 94 16.68 22.32 5.63
CA PRO A 94 15.57 22.94 6.34
C PRO A 94 15.63 22.70 7.84
N ASP A 95 15.38 23.75 8.62
CA ASP A 95 15.26 23.67 10.09
C ASP A 95 13.82 23.42 10.55
N LYS A 96 12.87 23.30 9.60
CA LYS A 96 11.45 23.03 9.84
C LYS A 96 10.98 21.79 9.09
N THR A 97 9.83 21.24 9.50
CA THR A 97 9.21 20.05 8.89
C THR A 97 8.45 20.33 7.58
N GLU A 98 8.67 21.50 6.97
CA GLU A 98 8.05 21.91 5.71
C GLU A 98 8.40 20.92 4.59
N ASN A 99 7.47 20.74 3.63
CA ASN A 99 7.65 19.89 2.44
C ASN A 99 7.99 18.41 2.73
N GLY A 100 7.75 17.93 3.95
CA GLY A 100 8.09 16.57 4.31
C GLY A 100 9.58 16.40 4.62
N TRP A 101 10.24 17.39 5.24
CA TRP A 101 11.61 17.24 5.74
C TRP A 101 11.64 16.94 7.25
N ASP A 102 12.65 16.25 7.77
CA ASP A 102 12.88 16.10 9.21
C ASP A 102 14.17 16.82 9.62
N PRO A 103 14.12 17.91 10.39
CA PRO A 103 15.33 18.63 10.81
C PRO A 103 16.31 17.79 11.65
N SER A 104 15.90 16.69 12.29
CA SER A 104 16.84 15.91 13.12
C SER A 104 17.91 15.18 12.33
N ILE A 105 17.64 14.85 11.05
CA ILE A 105 18.63 14.18 10.19
C ILE A 105 19.68 15.18 9.69
N ASN A 106 19.48 16.50 9.89
CA ASN A 106 20.41 17.54 9.43
C ASN A 106 21.82 17.34 9.95
N SER A 107 21.98 17.02 11.24
CA SER A 107 23.31 16.78 11.82
C SER A 107 23.99 15.58 11.19
N GLN A 108 23.24 14.52 10.86
CA GLN A 108 23.79 13.32 10.26
C GLN A 108 24.24 13.57 8.82
N ILE A 109 23.45 14.30 8.03
CA ILE A 109 23.82 14.67 6.67
C ILE A 109 25.05 15.57 6.65
N LYS A 110 25.09 16.58 7.53
CA LYS A 110 26.25 17.48 7.68
C LYS A 110 27.53 16.71 8.01
N ASN A 111 27.42 15.68 8.85
CA ASN A 111 28.56 14.86 9.28
C ASN A 111 28.85 13.66 8.35
N LEU A 112 27.94 13.31 7.42
CA LEU A 112 28.01 12.07 6.64
C LEU A 112 29.29 11.99 5.79
N LEU A 113 29.71 13.13 5.22
CA LEU A 113 30.93 13.19 4.43
C LEU A 113 32.17 13.00 5.32
N GLY A 114 32.17 13.61 6.51
CA GLY A 114 33.30 13.68 7.44
C GLY A 114 34.43 14.58 6.95
N ASP A 115 35.43 14.77 7.80
CA ASP A 115 36.67 15.43 7.42
C ASP A 115 37.55 14.48 6.60
N LYS A 116 38.38 15.02 5.69
CA LYS A 116 39.27 14.23 4.82
C LYS A 116 40.19 13.27 5.58
N ASN A 117 40.54 13.61 6.81
CA ASN A 117 41.42 12.83 7.69
C ASN A 117 40.66 12.08 8.80
N SER A 118 39.33 12.03 8.73
CA SER A 118 38.50 11.31 9.69
C SER A 118 38.91 9.84 9.78
N THR A 119 38.99 9.32 11.01
CA THR A 119 39.13 7.88 11.28
C THR A 119 37.78 7.23 11.63
N ASP A 120 36.71 8.04 11.73
CA ASP A 120 35.38 7.55 12.06
C ASP A 120 34.75 6.85 10.86
N THR A 121 34.66 5.52 10.97
CA THR A 121 34.03 4.65 9.96
C THR A 121 32.52 4.87 9.77
N ALA A 122 31.88 5.72 10.57
CA ALA A 122 30.53 6.22 10.30
C ALA A 122 30.49 7.27 9.17
N THR A 123 31.65 7.86 8.81
CA THR A 123 31.77 8.89 7.76
C THR A 123 32.32 8.32 6.46
N LEU A 124 32.00 8.96 5.32
CA LEU A 124 32.48 8.56 3.99
C LEU A 124 34.02 8.65 3.88
N TYR A 125 34.62 9.76 4.34
CA TYR A 125 36.08 9.87 4.34
C TYR A 125 36.75 8.90 5.32
N GLY A 126 36.13 8.58 6.46
CA GLY A 126 36.65 7.57 7.37
C GLY A 126 36.65 6.15 6.78
N LEU A 127 35.59 5.77 6.06
CA LEU A 127 35.55 4.52 5.30
C LEU A 127 36.59 4.50 4.17
N ALA A 128 36.74 5.61 3.45
CA ALA A 128 37.74 5.74 2.39
C ALA A 128 39.18 5.64 2.95
N ASN A 129 39.46 6.24 4.10
CA ASN A 129 40.73 6.14 4.81
C ASN A 129 41.02 4.70 5.26
N LYS A 130 40.01 4.03 5.81
CA LYS A 130 40.11 2.61 6.17
C LYS A 130 40.41 1.74 4.93
N SER A 131 39.64 1.89 3.85
CA SER A 131 39.85 1.14 2.60
C SER A 131 41.23 1.38 2.02
N LEU A 132 41.72 2.62 2.07
CA LEU A 132 43.07 2.98 1.61
C LEU A 132 44.14 2.29 2.46
N ASN A 133 44.04 2.41 3.79
CA ASN A 133 44.99 1.80 4.71
C ASN A 133 44.97 0.27 4.60
N ASP A 134 43.78 -0.35 4.53
CA ASP A 134 43.63 -1.79 4.33
C ASP A 134 44.32 -2.24 3.03
N LEU A 135 44.17 -1.50 1.93
CA LEU A 135 44.82 -1.83 0.67
C LEU A 135 46.35 -1.66 0.75
N LYS A 136 46.80 -0.57 1.39
CA LYS A 136 48.22 -0.24 1.58
C LYS A 136 48.92 -1.26 2.49
N ASP A 137 48.29 -1.62 3.60
CA ASP A 137 48.87 -2.45 4.65
C ASP A 137 48.77 -3.96 4.35
N ASN A 138 47.82 -4.38 3.52
CA ASN A 138 47.67 -5.79 3.13
C ASN A 138 48.31 -6.12 1.79
N LYS A 139 48.12 -5.29 0.75
CA LYS A 139 48.56 -5.60 -0.62
C LYS A 139 49.90 -4.96 -0.97
N TYR A 140 50.17 -3.76 -0.47
CA TYR A 140 51.38 -2.99 -0.78
C TYR A 140 52.29 -2.79 0.45
N LYS A 141 52.19 -3.72 1.41
CA LYS A 141 52.98 -3.67 2.64
C LYS A 141 54.47 -3.62 2.29
N ASN A 142 55.16 -2.58 2.74
CA ASN A 142 56.57 -2.32 2.45
C ASN A 142 56.91 -2.06 0.96
N ASP A 143 55.92 -1.88 0.08
CA ASP A 143 56.10 -1.56 -1.34
C ASP A 143 55.57 -0.15 -1.66
N ALA A 144 56.23 0.87 -1.09
CA ALA A 144 55.84 2.27 -1.30
C ALA A 144 55.93 2.70 -2.78
N LYS A 145 56.88 2.15 -3.54
CA LYS A 145 57.04 2.44 -4.98
C LYS A 145 55.91 1.81 -5.79
N GLY A 146 55.55 0.56 -5.52
CA GLY A 146 54.42 -0.11 -6.17
C GLY A 146 53.08 0.52 -5.79
N TRP A 147 52.90 0.97 -4.54
CA TRP A 147 51.72 1.75 -4.13
C TRP A 147 51.58 3.04 -4.91
N GLN A 148 52.64 3.85 -4.98
CA GLN A 148 52.63 5.10 -5.73
C GLN A 148 52.39 4.86 -7.23
N LYS A 149 53.03 3.82 -7.81
CA LYS A 149 52.81 3.44 -9.21
C LYS A 149 51.36 3.03 -9.47
N HIS A 150 50.78 2.20 -8.61
CA HIS A 150 49.38 1.78 -8.70
C HIS A 150 48.42 2.97 -8.70
N LEU A 151 48.62 3.94 -7.80
CA LEU A 151 47.80 5.13 -7.77
C LEU A 151 48.00 6.05 -8.99
N GLN A 152 49.24 6.19 -9.49
CA GLN A 152 49.53 6.95 -10.71
C GLN A 152 48.86 6.35 -11.95
N GLU A 153 48.85 5.03 -12.06
CA GLU A 153 48.13 4.31 -13.13
C GLU A 153 46.60 4.49 -12.99
N MET A 154 46.10 4.53 -11.75
CA MET A 154 44.68 4.70 -11.47
C MET A 154 44.18 6.14 -11.70
N PHE A 155 45.03 7.15 -11.45
CA PHE A 155 44.70 8.58 -11.51
C PHE A 155 45.72 9.39 -12.33
N PRO A 156 45.80 9.19 -13.65
CA PRO A 156 46.81 9.82 -14.49
C PRO A 156 46.71 11.36 -14.58
N GLY A 157 45.54 11.93 -14.29
CA GLY A 157 45.30 13.38 -14.29
C GLY A 157 45.65 14.11 -12.97
N VAL A 158 46.09 13.38 -11.94
CA VAL A 158 46.42 13.93 -10.62
C VAL A 158 47.93 14.14 -10.49
N LYS A 159 48.36 15.12 -9.69
CA LYS A 159 49.77 15.34 -9.38
C LYS A 159 50.39 14.07 -8.83
N LYS A 160 51.62 13.77 -9.27
CA LYS A 160 52.30 12.49 -9.02
C LYS A 160 52.86 12.34 -7.60
N ASN A 161 52.60 13.28 -6.70
CA ASN A 161 52.95 13.21 -5.28
C ASN A 161 51.95 12.30 -4.54
N LEU A 162 52.44 11.59 -3.53
CA LEU A 162 51.67 10.55 -2.86
C LEU A 162 50.41 11.09 -2.17
N ALA A 163 50.48 12.28 -1.57
CA ALA A 163 49.34 12.88 -0.86
C ALA A 163 48.14 13.18 -1.79
N ASP A 164 48.37 13.77 -2.96
CA ASP A 164 47.28 14.11 -3.90
C ASP A 164 46.70 12.82 -4.54
N LEU A 165 47.55 11.81 -4.77
CA LEU A 165 47.13 10.48 -5.26
C LEU A 165 46.31 9.70 -4.23
N GLU A 166 46.71 9.71 -2.96
CA GLU A 166 45.95 9.10 -1.87
C GLU A 166 44.63 9.85 -1.65
N ASN A 167 44.61 11.18 -1.82
CA ASN A 167 43.38 11.97 -1.81
C ASN A 167 42.45 11.61 -2.99
N ALA A 168 43.01 11.42 -4.19
CA ALA A 168 42.27 10.97 -5.37
C ALA A 168 41.63 9.59 -5.17
N TYR A 169 42.33 8.65 -4.51
CA TYR A 169 41.76 7.36 -4.12
C TYR A 169 40.53 7.53 -3.23
N LYS A 170 40.62 8.37 -2.19
CA LYS A 170 39.51 8.62 -1.27
C LYS A 170 38.31 9.24 -1.98
N SER A 171 38.55 10.24 -2.82
CA SER A 171 37.51 10.87 -3.65
C SER A 171 36.87 9.89 -4.62
N ASN A 172 37.65 9.01 -5.23
CA ASN A 172 37.16 7.95 -6.12
C ASN A 172 36.31 6.91 -5.36
N PHE A 173 36.70 6.53 -4.15
CA PHE A 173 35.91 5.65 -3.29
C PHE A 173 34.52 6.24 -3.04
N ILE A 174 34.44 7.52 -2.67
CA ILE A 174 33.17 8.23 -2.44
C ILE A 174 32.28 8.24 -3.69
N LEU A 175 32.87 8.35 -4.89
CA LEU A 175 32.14 8.40 -6.16
C LEU A 175 31.74 7.02 -6.71
N ASN A 176 32.46 5.96 -6.37
CA ASN A 176 32.39 4.69 -7.12
C ASN A 176 32.29 3.42 -6.30
N ASP A 177 32.42 3.45 -4.96
CA ASP A 177 32.33 2.23 -4.17
C ASP A 177 30.94 1.59 -4.27
N SER A 178 30.89 0.28 -4.53
CA SER A 178 29.65 -0.44 -4.80
C SER A 178 28.74 -0.58 -3.57
N SER A 179 29.26 -0.36 -2.37
CA SER A 179 28.55 -0.55 -1.10
C SER A 179 28.53 0.69 -0.21
N ASN A 180 29.44 1.64 -0.44
CA ASN A 180 29.69 2.78 0.42
C ASN A 180 29.86 4.10 -0.34
N SER A 181 29.43 4.20 -1.61
CA SER A 181 29.42 5.49 -2.32
C SER A 181 28.55 6.53 -1.60
N ALA A 182 28.73 7.80 -1.98
CA ALA A 182 27.92 8.92 -1.51
C ALA A 182 26.42 8.66 -1.69
N PHE A 183 26.00 8.11 -2.84
CA PHE A 183 24.61 7.76 -3.09
C PHE A 183 24.11 6.70 -2.13
N ILE A 184 24.85 5.60 -1.94
CA ILE A 184 24.40 4.49 -1.10
C ILE A 184 24.26 4.95 0.34
N LYS A 185 25.21 5.73 0.85
CA LYS A 185 25.14 6.27 2.22
C LYS A 185 24.02 7.28 2.39
N LEU A 186 23.86 8.21 1.44
CA LEU A 186 22.79 9.20 1.49
C LEU A 186 21.41 8.55 1.33
N LYS A 187 21.27 7.56 0.45
CA LYS A 187 20.07 6.73 0.29
C LYS A 187 19.75 5.98 1.58
N ASN A 188 20.72 5.27 2.17
CA ASN A 188 20.49 4.52 3.41
C ASN A 188 20.15 5.43 4.60
N LEU A 189 20.59 6.69 4.57
CA LEU A 189 20.23 7.68 5.58
C LEU A 189 18.81 8.24 5.39
N LEU A 190 18.39 8.47 4.14
CA LEU A 190 17.12 9.14 3.80
C LEU A 190 15.96 8.20 3.47
N MET A 191 16.23 6.95 3.07
CA MET A 191 15.29 6.02 2.44
C MET A 191 15.35 4.62 3.08
N PHE A 192 14.65 3.65 2.49
CA PHE A 192 14.59 2.25 2.94
C PHE A 192 15.86 1.45 2.56
N ASN A 193 16.22 0.45 3.38
CA ASN A 193 17.28 -0.51 3.09
C ASN A 193 16.72 -1.71 2.28
N SER A 194 17.56 -2.45 1.55
CA SER A 194 17.17 -3.35 0.46
C SER A 194 16.66 -4.74 0.86
N THR A 195 16.69 -5.08 2.15
CA THR A 195 16.27 -6.38 2.66
C THR A 195 15.18 -6.15 3.69
N VAL A 196 13.96 -6.58 3.36
CA VAL A 196 12.78 -6.79 4.24
C VAL A 196 12.80 -5.95 5.53
N ALA A 197 12.04 -4.85 5.58
CA ALA A 197 11.62 -4.16 6.81
C ALA A 197 12.69 -3.72 7.84
N ASP A 198 13.99 -3.91 7.64
CA ASP A 198 15.06 -3.46 8.55
C ASP A 198 15.47 -1.99 8.31
N SER A 199 14.68 -1.24 7.54
CA SER A 199 14.79 0.21 7.50
C SER A 199 14.18 0.79 8.76
N MET A 200 15.02 0.89 9.79
CA MET A 200 14.92 1.81 10.93
C MET A 200 13.79 2.83 10.78
N TRP A 201 12.70 2.56 11.49
CA TRP A 201 11.61 3.50 11.70
C TRP A 201 12.15 4.63 12.61
N GLN A 202 12.76 5.65 12.03
CA GLN A 202 13.49 6.67 12.79
C GLN A 202 12.54 7.50 13.67
N LYS A 203 12.94 7.68 14.93
CA LYS A 203 12.22 8.35 16.05
C LYS A 203 11.03 7.58 16.61
N GLY A 204 11.31 6.40 17.14
CA GLY A 204 10.50 5.86 18.23
C GLY A 204 10.72 6.62 19.53
N ILE A 205 9.83 6.38 20.49
CA ILE A 205 10.01 6.69 21.89
C ILE A 205 10.70 5.48 22.49
N GLN A 206 11.77 5.73 23.26
CA GLN A 206 12.42 4.69 24.02
C GLN A 206 11.43 4.11 25.02
N THR A 207 11.32 2.79 25.04
CA THR A 207 10.48 2.06 25.97
C THR A 207 11.32 1.17 26.86
N THR A 208 10.83 0.91 28.07
CA THR A 208 11.37 -0.10 28.97
C THR A 208 10.25 -1.05 29.37
N ASN A 209 10.60 -2.30 29.67
CA ASN A 209 9.63 -3.27 30.19
C ASN A 209 9.03 -2.73 31.49
N LEU A 210 7.72 -2.89 31.62
CA LEU A 210 7.02 -2.52 32.84
C LEU A 210 7.35 -3.53 33.95
N ASP A 211 8.08 -3.07 34.96
CA ASP A 211 8.21 -3.77 36.24
C ASP A 211 7.47 -2.99 37.32
N TRP A 212 6.28 -3.47 37.66
CA TRP A 212 5.39 -2.79 38.59
C TRP A 212 5.96 -2.65 40.00
N LYS A 213 6.71 -3.65 40.46
CA LYS A 213 7.30 -3.64 41.80
C LYS A 213 8.38 -2.57 41.90
N THR A 214 9.25 -2.50 40.90
CA THR A 214 10.27 -1.45 40.83
C THR A 214 9.63 -0.06 40.71
N LEU A 215 8.57 0.06 39.90
CA LEU A 215 7.88 1.32 39.66
C LEU A 215 7.20 1.86 40.92
N THR A 216 6.46 1.02 41.64
CA THR A 216 5.79 1.40 42.91
C THR A 216 6.77 1.71 44.03
N ASN A 217 7.87 0.95 44.14
CA ASN A 217 8.95 1.25 45.09
C ASN A 217 9.61 2.61 44.82
N ASN A 218 9.91 2.91 43.56
CA ASN A 218 10.49 4.20 43.19
C ASN A 218 9.54 5.36 43.51
N PHE A 219 8.24 5.18 43.27
CA PHE A 219 7.23 6.18 43.63
C PHE A 219 7.11 6.39 45.15
N ALA A 220 7.05 5.31 45.92
CA ALA A 220 7.01 5.36 47.39
C ALA A 220 8.25 6.08 47.96
N ASN A 221 9.44 5.79 47.42
CA ASN A 221 10.69 6.44 47.82
C ASN A 221 10.74 7.93 47.47
N ALA A 222 10.09 8.35 46.38
CA ALA A 222 10.03 9.76 45.98
C ALA A 222 9.10 10.59 46.88
N TYR A 223 8.11 9.95 47.52
CA TYR A 223 7.13 10.58 48.40
C TYR A 223 7.11 9.97 49.81
N PRO A 224 8.20 10.05 50.58
CA PRO A 224 8.27 9.46 51.91
C PRO A 224 7.34 10.17 52.90
N ASN A 225 6.94 9.45 53.95
CA ASN A 225 6.24 9.99 55.12
C ASN A 225 4.95 10.75 54.73
N LYS A 226 4.11 10.15 53.89
CA LYS A 226 2.76 10.63 53.58
C LYS A 226 1.77 9.68 54.25
N ASN A 227 0.88 10.19 55.09
CA ASN A 227 0.06 9.37 55.99
C ASN A 227 -1.39 9.23 55.50
N SER A 228 -1.75 9.91 54.41
CA SER A 228 -3.05 9.76 53.76
C SER A 228 -2.96 9.93 52.24
N LEU A 229 -3.94 9.40 51.53
CA LEU A 229 -4.09 9.59 50.08
C LEU A 229 -4.27 11.08 49.70
N GLU A 230 -4.93 11.86 50.56
CA GLU A 230 -5.12 13.31 50.38
C GLU A 230 -3.78 14.05 50.43
N GLU A 231 -2.96 13.78 51.45
CA GLU A 231 -1.63 14.36 51.60
C GLU A 231 -0.70 13.98 50.44
N LEU A 232 -0.76 12.71 50.00
CA LEU A 232 0.01 12.23 48.87
C LEU A 232 -0.41 12.92 47.57
N ALA A 233 -1.71 13.02 47.29
CA ALA A 233 -2.22 13.67 46.10
C ALA A 233 -1.89 15.17 46.05
N LYS A 234 -1.95 15.87 47.19
CA LYS A 234 -1.49 17.27 47.31
C LYS A 234 0.00 17.40 47.05
N ALA A 235 0.83 16.52 47.62
CA ALA A 235 2.27 16.53 47.41
C ALA A 235 2.65 16.29 45.93
N VAL A 236 1.94 15.39 45.24
CA VAL A 236 2.11 15.18 43.80
C VAL A 236 1.73 16.45 43.02
N LYS A 237 0.55 17.03 43.29
CA LYS A 237 0.10 18.27 42.63
C LYS A 237 1.10 19.41 42.81
N GLU A 238 1.56 19.64 44.03
CA GLU A 238 2.57 20.66 44.33
C GLU A 238 3.89 20.43 43.61
N ALA A 239 4.34 19.17 43.49
CA ALA A 239 5.55 18.85 42.73
C ALA A 239 5.41 19.28 41.27
N PHE A 240 4.28 18.94 40.62
CA PHE A 240 4.01 19.33 39.23
C PHE A 240 3.79 20.83 39.04
N GLU A 241 3.25 21.55 40.03
CA GLU A 241 3.13 23.01 40.00
C GLU A 241 4.50 23.70 40.07
N LYS A 242 5.46 23.14 40.84
CA LYS A 242 6.79 23.72 41.08
C LYS A 242 7.88 23.30 40.09
N VAL A 243 7.60 22.39 39.15
CA VAL A 243 8.59 21.70 38.29
C VAL A 243 9.33 22.56 37.26
N ASP A 244 9.05 23.86 37.15
CA ASP A 244 9.36 24.73 35.99
C ASP A 244 10.78 24.66 35.38
N LYS A 245 11.78 24.11 36.10
CA LYS A 245 13.16 23.89 35.60
C LYS A 245 13.70 22.46 35.74
N ASN A 246 13.26 21.64 36.71
CA ASN A 246 13.82 20.30 36.96
C ASN A 246 12.80 19.19 36.69
N TRP A 247 12.60 18.87 35.42
CA TRP A 247 11.67 17.81 35.00
C TRP A 247 12.14 16.39 35.28
N ASN A 248 13.40 16.20 35.66
CA ASN A 248 13.98 14.91 36.03
C ASN A 248 13.86 14.62 37.54
N ASP A 249 13.14 15.47 38.30
CA ASP A 249 12.85 15.20 39.71
C ASP A 249 12.17 13.82 39.84
N PRO A 250 12.70 12.92 40.69
CA PRO A 250 12.10 11.60 40.92
C PRO A 250 10.60 11.66 41.23
N LYS A 251 10.11 12.71 41.91
CA LYS A 251 8.69 12.91 42.21
C LYS A 251 7.82 13.03 40.95
N ILE A 252 8.36 13.65 39.91
CA ILE A 252 7.68 13.91 38.64
C ILE A 252 7.75 12.67 37.75
N VAL A 253 8.96 12.11 37.61
CA VAL A 253 9.23 10.95 36.77
C VAL A 253 8.45 9.73 37.25
N THR A 254 8.49 9.43 38.55
CA THR A 254 7.86 8.21 39.09
C THR A 254 6.33 8.25 39.00
N PHE A 255 5.70 9.40 39.25
CA PHE A 255 4.25 9.53 39.06
C PHE A 255 3.86 9.47 37.58
N THR A 256 4.65 10.07 36.68
CA THR A 256 4.43 9.95 35.23
C THR A 256 4.53 8.49 34.77
N ASN A 257 5.47 7.72 35.32
CA ASN A 257 5.59 6.29 35.03
C ASN A 257 4.38 5.49 35.55
N ILE A 258 3.85 5.80 36.75
CA ILE A 258 2.58 5.23 37.25
C ILE A 258 1.46 5.48 36.23
N VAL A 259 1.29 6.73 35.78
CA VAL A 259 0.27 7.09 34.79
C VAL A 259 0.42 6.29 33.50
N ASN A 260 1.64 6.19 32.96
CA ASN A 260 1.90 5.41 31.73
C ASN A 260 1.70 3.90 31.92
N GLY A 261 2.08 3.33 33.07
CA GLY A 261 1.86 1.92 33.38
C GLY A 261 0.38 1.55 33.52
N LEU A 262 -0.48 2.55 33.72
CA LEU A 262 -1.94 2.42 33.77
C LEU A 262 -2.63 2.81 32.46
N GLY A 263 -1.90 2.91 31.35
CA GLY A 263 -2.45 3.21 30.01
C GLY A 263 -2.37 4.67 29.57
N GLY A 264 -1.73 5.54 30.35
CA GLY A 264 -1.51 6.95 29.99
C GLY A 264 -2.73 7.84 30.20
N ILE A 265 -2.74 9.00 29.54
CA ILE A 265 -3.83 9.98 29.58
C ILE A 265 -4.59 9.92 28.27
N ASP A 266 -5.80 9.37 28.30
CA ASP A 266 -6.68 9.34 27.14
C ASP A 266 -7.23 10.75 26.84
N PRO A 267 -6.89 11.37 25.68
CA PRO A 267 -7.41 12.68 25.30
C PRO A 267 -8.91 12.66 24.98
N SER A 268 -9.50 11.49 24.69
CA SER A 268 -10.94 11.33 24.36
C SER A 268 -11.85 11.36 25.60
N GLN A 269 -11.30 11.18 26.81
CA GLN A 269 -12.04 11.30 28.06
C GLN A 269 -12.30 12.75 28.52
N ASN A 270 -11.83 13.75 27.77
CA ASN A 270 -12.14 15.16 28.07
C ASN A 270 -13.60 15.56 27.73
N SER A 271 -14.41 14.67 27.14
CA SER A 271 -15.85 14.88 26.98
C SER A 271 -16.66 13.71 27.56
N SER A 272 -16.92 13.72 28.86
CA SER A 272 -18.09 13.00 29.37
C SER A 272 -18.69 13.76 30.53
N ASN A 273 -19.89 14.30 30.29
CA ASN A 273 -20.85 14.66 31.31
C ASN A 273 -20.97 13.48 32.28
N SER A 274 -20.40 13.58 33.48
CA SER A 274 -20.63 12.63 34.57
C SER A 274 -21.98 12.92 35.23
N GLY A 275 -23.03 12.92 34.42
CA GLY A 275 -24.40 13.23 34.78
C GLY A 275 -25.39 12.28 34.12
N SER A 276 -25.03 11.01 33.95
CA SER A 276 -26.02 9.95 33.77
C SER A 276 -25.41 8.61 34.18
N SER A 277 -26.03 7.99 35.18
CA SER A 277 -25.86 6.58 35.48
C SER A 277 -26.20 5.76 34.23
N GLY A 278 -25.26 5.01 33.65
CA GLY A 278 -25.61 3.95 32.71
C GLY A 278 -24.63 3.52 31.62
N THR A 279 -23.66 4.33 31.17
CA THR A 279 -22.79 3.92 30.05
C THR A 279 -21.31 4.10 30.36
N THR A 280 -20.72 3.08 30.98
CA THR A 280 -19.27 2.90 31.03
C THR A 280 -18.75 2.77 29.60
N ASN A 281 -17.82 3.63 29.21
CA ASN A 281 -17.11 3.46 27.95
C ASN A 281 -16.26 2.19 28.05
N ASP A 282 -16.67 1.11 27.39
CA ASP A 282 -16.07 -0.22 27.53
C ASP A 282 -14.71 -0.37 26.81
N ASN A 283 -14.29 0.65 26.05
CA ASN A 283 -13.04 0.66 25.30
C ASN A 283 -12.02 1.62 25.94
N LEU A 284 -10.88 1.07 26.38
CA LEU A 284 -9.73 1.82 26.90
C LEU A 284 -8.70 1.99 25.79
N ASN A 285 -8.29 3.21 25.45
CA ASN A 285 -7.17 3.44 24.52
C ASN A 285 -5.86 3.66 25.28
N ILE A 286 -4.84 2.87 24.96
CA ILE A 286 -3.52 2.99 25.59
C ILE A 286 -2.72 4.11 24.91
N THR A 287 -2.19 5.04 25.71
CA THR A 287 -1.42 6.20 25.24
C THR A 287 -0.11 6.38 26.02
N TYR A 288 0.83 7.13 25.46
CA TYR A 288 2.06 7.56 26.13
C TYR A 288 2.00 9.04 26.49
N SER A 289 2.32 9.36 27.74
CA SER A 289 2.21 10.70 28.33
C SER A 289 3.55 11.19 28.87
N SER A 290 3.97 12.39 28.46
CA SER A 290 5.14 13.06 29.02
C SER A 290 4.82 13.69 30.39
N PRO A 291 5.84 14.04 31.19
CA PRO A 291 5.63 14.84 32.40
C PRO A 291 4.89 16.15 32.16
N LYS A 292 5.08 16.81 31.02
CA LYS A 292 4.32 18.01 30.65
C LYS A 292 2.85 17.72 30.37
N ASN A 293 2.53 16.59 29.74
CA ASN A 293 1.14 16.16 29.55
C ASN A 293 0.46 15.93 30.90
N VAL A 294 1.14 15.28 31.84
CA VAL A 294 0.65 15.06 33.21
C VAL A 294 0.45 16.38 33.94
N LYS A 295 1.41 17.31 33.89
CA LYS A 295 1.25 18.67 34.44
C LYS A 295 0.01 19.36 33.88
N SER A 296 -0.17 19.31 32.55
CA SER A 296 -1.32 19.91 31.87
C SER A 296 -2.65 19.31 32.35
N LYS A 297 -2.72 17.98 32.53
CA LYS A 297 -3.92 17.32 33.05
C LYS A 297 -4.21 17.72 34.51
N ILE A 298 -3.19 17.81 35.35
CA ILE A 298 -3.33 18.23 36.77
C ILE A 298 -3.78 19.69 36.88
N THR A 299 -3.28 20.57 36.01
CA THR A 299 -3.52 22.02 36.07
C THR A 299 -4.81 22.46 35.37
N ASN A 300 -5.19 21.84 34.25
CA ASN A 300 -6.40 22.18 33.49
C ASN A 300 -7.69 21.54 34.05
N SER A 301 -7.59 20.70 35.07
CA SER A 301 -8.71 20.01 35.72
C SER A 301 -9.65 20.95 36.53
N GLY A 302 -9.57 22.27 36.37
CA GLY A 302 -10.33 23.24 37.17
C GLY A 302 -10.96 24.43 36.43
N SER A 303 -10.88 24.50 35.09
CA SER A 303 -11.31 25.70 34.33
C SER A 303 -12.65 25.59 33.60
N ASP A 304 -13.26 24.41 33.45
CA ASP A 304 -14.59 24.27 32.85
C ASP A 304 -15.65 24.03 33.93
N SER A 305 -16.40 25.10 34.21
CA SER A 305 -17.62 25.10 35.01
C SER A 305 -18.63 24.10 34.46
N GLY A 306 -18.72 22.91 35.05
CA GLY A 306 -19.77 21.94 34.69
C GLY A 306 -19.65 20.56 35.34
N SER A 307 -18.50 19.89 35.24
CA SER A 307 -18.35 18.52 35.78
C SER A 307 -16.91 17.97 35.79
N GLY A 308 -15.87 18.81 35.85
CA GLY A 308 -14.47 18.36 35.87
C GLY A 308 -13.97 18.00 37.28
N LYS A 309 -13.44 16.79 37.48
CA LYS A 309 -12.69 16.43 38.71
C LYS A 309 -11.46 17.34 38.83
N ASN A 310 -11.27 17.97 39.99
CA ASN A 310 -10.07 18.77 40.27
C ASN A 310 -8.79 17.91 40.14
N GLY A 311 -7.62 18.53 39.96
CA GLY A 311 -6.37 17.79 39.71
C GLY A 311 -6.00 16.82 40.84
N ILE A 312 -6.42 17.11 42.08
CA ILE A 312 -6.23 16.22 43.25
C ILE A 312 -7.08 14.95 43.08
N ASP A 313 -8.34 15.08 42.69
CA ASP A 313 -9.27 13.96 42.53
C ASP A 313 -8.88 13.04 41.37
N TRP A 314 -8.29 13.59 40.30
CA TRP A 314 -7.69 12.78 39.24
C TRP A 314 -6.47 11.98 39.74
N ILE A 315 -5.57 12.61 40.51
CA ILE A 315 -4.42 11.93 41.11
C ILE A 315 -4.89 10.79 42.03
N LYS A 316 -5.90 11.04 42.87
CA LYS A 316 -6.50 10.02 43.73
C LYS A 316 -7.06 8.85 42.93
N GLU A 317 -7.76 9.13 41.82
CA GLU A 317 -8.27 8.08 40.93
C GLU A 317 -7.14 7.20 40.39
N ILE A 318 -6.05 7.79 39.91
CA ILE A 318 -4.88 7.07 39.42
C ILE A 318 -4.27 6.21 40.52
N LEU A 319 -4.06 6.76 41.71
CA LEU A 319 -3.47 6.04 42.84
C LEU A 319 -4.38 4.91 43.35
N ASN A 320 -5.71 5.09 43.32
CA ASN A 320 -6.67 4.04 43.67
C ASN A 320 -6.67 2.88 42.66
N LYS A 321 -6.31 3.10 41.38
CA LYS A 321 -6.08 2.01 40.42
C LYS A 321 -4.84 1.18 40.77
N VAL A 322 -3.89 1.75 41.50
CA VAL A 322 -2.71 1.03 42.01
C VAL A 322 -3.00 0.28 43.29
N SER A 323 -3.81 0.84 44.20
CA SER A 323 -4.14 0.20 45.48
C SER A 323 -5.51 0.62 46.03
N ASP A 324 -6.36 -0.36 46.34
CA ASP A 324 -7.66 -0.16 47.01
C ASP A 324 -7.52 0.40 48.45
N ASN A 325 -6.32 0.24 49.06
CA ASN A 325 -5.99 0.66 50.42
C ASN A 325 -4.94 1.79 50.45
N ALA A 326 -4.87 2.63 49.41
CA ALA A 326 -4.04 3.84 49.41
C ALA A 326 -4.32 4.80 50.61
N VAL A 327 -5.34 4.48 51.40
CA VAL A 327 -5.72 5.09 52.68
C VAL A 327 -4.59 5.08 53.73
N SER A 328 -3.55 4.23 53.62
CA SER A 328 -2.47 4.09 54.63
C SER A 328 -1.09 4.66 54.25
N GLY A 329 -0.98 5.52 53.22
CA GLY A 329 0.26 6.26 52.94
C GLY A 329 1.33 5.56 52.07
N SER A 330 2.53 6.12 51.99
CA SER A 330 3.61 5.68 51.06
C SER A 330 4.10 4.24 51.28
N ILE A 331 4.04 3.75 52.53
CA ILE A 331 4.42 2.38 52.92
C ILE A 331 3.48 1.35 52.29
N ALA A 332 2.20 1.69 52.14
CA ALA A 332 1.22 0.82 51.49
C ALA A 332 1.56 0.56 50.01
N PHE A 333 2.21 1.51 49.33
CA PHE A 333 2.62 1.36 47.93
C PHE A 333 3.88 0.51 47.75
N SER A 334 4.84 0.55 48.67
CA SER A 334 6.10 -0.23 48.58
C SER A 334 5.95 -1.73 48.90
N GLU A 335 4.87 -2.11 49.59
CA GLU A 335 4.66 -3.49 50.06
C GLU A 335 3.69 -4.30 49.18
N TRP A 336 3.11 -3.69 48.13
CA TRP A 336 2.06 -4.34 47.33
C TRP A 336 2.58 -5.20 46.17
N ASN A 337 2.10 -6.44 46.13
CA ASN A 337 2.13 -7.28 44.93
C ASN A 337 0.94 -6.90 44.00
N ILE A 338 0.96 -7.38 42.75
CA ILE A 338 0.03 -7.02 41.65
C ILE A 338 -1.44 -6.88 42.14
N PRO A 339 -2.07 -5.69 42.04
CA PRO A 339 -3.39 -5.41 42.60
C PRO A 339 -4.53 -6.05 41.77
N LEU A 340 -5.37 -6.90 42.38
CA LEU A 340 -6.52 -7.54 41.71
C LEU A 340 -7.78 -6.65 41.65
N ASN A 341 -7.63 -5.37 41.31
CA ASN A 341 -8.69 -4.36 41.40
C ASN A 341 -9.28 -3.94 40.05
N TYR A 342 -8.89 -4.57 38.95
CA TYR A 342 -9.43 -4.24 37.62
C TYR A 342 -10.93 -4.55 37.52
N GLN A 343 -11.41 -5.63 38.15
CA GLN A 343 -12.81 -6.06 38.04
C GLN A 343 -13.83 -5.06 38.61
N LYS A 344 -13.42 -4.17 39.54
CA LYS A 344 -14.31 -3.21 40.19
C LYS A 344 -14.60 -1.99 39.30
N ASN A 345 -13.55 -1.46 38.66
CA ASN A 345 -13.59 -0.14 38.01
C ASN A 345 -13.01 -0.12 36.58
N GLY A 346 -12.53 -1.26 36.07
CA GLY A 346 -11.97 -1.39 34.73
C GLY A 346 -13.05 -1.53 33.65
N PRO A 347 -12.75 -1.12 32.40
CA PRO A 347 -13.62 -1.38 31.26
C PRO A 347 -13.94 -2.87 31.12
N LYS A 348 -15.22 -3.22 30.93
CA LYS A 348 -15.69 -4.61 31.07
C LYS A 348 -15.19 -5.53 29.97
N ASN A 349 -15.01 -4.98 28.77
CA ASN A 349 -14.74 -5.73 27.55
C ASN A 349 -13.27 -5.70 27.14
N PHE A 350 -12.46 -4.81 27.71
CA PHE A 350 -11.04 -4.68 27.39
C PHE A 350 -10.28 -5.99 27.63
N ILE A 351 -9.39 -6.30 26.70
CA ILE A 351 -8.45 -7.40 26.77
C ILE A 351 -7.03 -6.87 26.62
N ASN A 352 -6.08 -7.46 27.34
CA ASN A 352 -4.68 -7.08 27.22
C ASN A 352 -4.00 -7.69 25.98
N TYR A 353 -2.72 -7.37 25.81
CA TYR A 353 -1.86 -7.89 24.75
C TYR A 353 -1.72 -9.42 24.75
N ASN A 354 -2.10 -10.13 25.82
CA ASN A 354 -2.13 -11.60 25.87
C ASN A 354 -3.49 -12.19 25.48
N ASN A 355 -4.45 -11.36 25.03
CA ASN A 355 -5.84 -11.74 24.75
C ASN A 355 -6.57 -12.27 25.99
N GLN A 356 -6.33 -11.63 27.14
CA GLN A 356 -6.95 -12.00 28.42
C GLN A 356 -7.60 -10.78 29.04
N LYS A 357 -8.73 -11.00 29.73
CA LYS A 357 -9.34 -9.96 30.57
C LYS A 357 -8.38 -9.67 31.73
N PRO A 358 -7.94 -8.41 31.93
CA PRO A 358 -7.03 -8.09 33.01
C PRO A 358 -7.67 -8.37 34.37
N THR A 359 -6.88 -8.90 35.29
CA THR A 359 -7.21 -8.97 36.71
C THR A 359 -6.69 -7.74 37.46
N SER A 360 -5.64 -7.12 36.92
CA SER A 360 -4.97 -5.93 37.42
C SER A 360 -4.85 -4.84 36.35
N TRP A 361 -4.90 -3.56 36.75
CA TRP A 361 -4.59 -2.44 35.86
C TRP A 361 -3.14 -2.47 35.35
N THR A 362 -2.26 -3.24 35.95
CA THR A 362 -0.85 -3.38 35.54
C THR A 362 -0.67 -4.33 34.36
N GLU A 363 -1.69 -5.12 34.03
CA GLU A 363 -1.64 -6.11 32.96
C GLU A 363 -2.05 -5.51 31.60
N ILE A 364 -2.43 -4.23 31.56
CA ILE A 364 -2.94 -3.58 30.34
C ILE A 364 -1.81 -3.12 29.41
N VAL A 365 -0.62 -2.85 29.95
CA VAL A 365 0.55 -2.35 29.22
C VAL A 365 1.76 -3.25 29.53
N LYS A 366 2.54 -3.59 28.51
CA LYS A 366 3.78 -4.38 28.65
C LYS A 366 5.02 -3.50 28.82
N GLU A 367 5.06 -2.35 28.15
CA GLU A 367 6.20 -1.45 28.10
C GLU A 367 5.75 0.00 28.34
N ILE A 368 6.54 0.79 29.07
CA ILE A 368 6.29 2.22 29.30
C ILE A 368 7.37 3.08 28.65
N PRO A 369 7.05 4.32 28.25
CA PRO A 369 8.04 5.21 27.67
C PRO A 369 9.04 5.69 28.72
N VAL A 370 10.30 5.84 28.30
CA VAL A 370 11.33 6.52 29.09
C VAL A 370 11.10 8.03 28.99
N VAL A 371 11.15 8.71 30.13
CA VAL A 371 10.96 10.17 30.20
C VAL A 371 12.28 10.86 30.49
N GLU A 372 12.53 12.00 29.83
CA GLU A 372 13.76 12.77 29.98
C GLU A 372 13.47 14.26 29.74
N ASN A 373 13.92 15.13 30.65
CA ASN A 373 13.80 16.59 30.53
C ASN A 373 12.36 17.09 30.28
N GLY A 374 11.36 16.40 30.83
CA GLY A 374 9.95 16.78 30.74
C GLY A 374 9.25 16.31 29.46
N GLU A 375 9.97 15.59 28.60
CA GLU A 375 9.48 15.01 27.35
C GLU A 375 9.62 13.49 27.38
N LEU A 376 9.11 12.84 26.34
CA LEU A 376 9.39 11.43 26.07
C LEU A 376 10.77 11.31 25.41
N LYS A 377 11.61 10.41 25.91
CA LYS A 377 12.94 10.18 25.37
C LYS A 377 12.83 9.52 24.00
N THR A 378 13.39 10.16 22.98
CA THR A 378 13.38 9.64 21.61
C THR A 378 14.55 8.71 21.38
N ASP A 379 14.32 7.64 20.61
CA ASP A 379 15.40 6.80 20.13
C ASP A 379 16.34 7.58 19.22
N PRO A 380 17.67 7.33 19.28
CA PRO A 380 18.56 7.81 18.23
C PRO A 380 18.12 7.20 16.90
N ILE A 381 18.50 7.80 15.78
CA ILE A 381 18.17 7.35 14.41
C ILE A 381 18.54 5.87 14.11
N LYS A 382 19.33 5.22 14.98
CA LYS A 382 19.65 3.78 14.92
C LYS A 382 18.72 2.88 15.78
N GLY A 383 17.68 3.43 16.41
CA GLY A 383 16.81 2.78 17.39
C GLY A 383 15.46 2.27 16.84
N GLU A 384 14.64 1.74 17.75
CA GLU A 384 13.44 0.95 17.45
C GLU A 384 12.22 1.76 16.98
N TYR A 385 11.44 1.18 16.04
CA TYR A 385 10.03 1.45 15.68
C TYR A 385 9.44 2.86 16.02
N GLY A 386 9.47 3.79 15.05
CA GLY A 386 8.75 5.07 14.97
C GLY A 386 7.83 5.22 13.74
N ALA A 387 7.41 6.44 13.40
CA ALA A 387 6.62 6.74 12.19
C ALA A 387 7.49 6.75 10.91
N ILE A 388 6.86 6.67 9.72
CA ILE A 388 7.57 6.86 8.45
C ILE A 388 8.19 8.26 8.42
N SER A 389 9.50 8.32 8.13
CA SER A 389 10.18 9.59 8.02
C SER A 389 9.61 10.41 6.86
N ASN A 390 9.80 11.71 6.97
CA ASN A 390 9.22 12.67 6.06
C ASN A 390 9.82 12.50 4.63
N SER A 391 11.10 12.09 4.52
CA SER A 391 11.76 11.71 3.25
C SER A 391 11.32 10.34 2.72
N GLN A 392 11.11 9.36 3.60
CA GLN A 392 10.55 8.05 3.22
C GLN A 392 9.14 8.18 2.67
N LYS A 393 8.30 9.02 3.31
CA LYS A 393 6.96 9.36 2.83
C LYS A 393 7.02 9.96 1.43
N TYR A 394 7.92 10.90 1.17
CA TYR A 394 8.09 11.46 -0.17
C TYR A 394 8.36 10.39 -1.24
N ALA A 395 9.24 9.42 -0.94
CA ALA A 395 9.54 8.31 -1.83
C ALA A 395 8.31 7.41 -2.09
N ILE A 396 7.54 7.10 -1.05
CA ILE A 396 6.31 6.32 -1.16
C ILE A 396 5.27 7.06 -2.00
N ASN A 397 5.01 8.34 -1.70
CA ASN A 397 4.08 9.18 -2.45
C ASN A 397 4.45 9.21 -3.94
N ASN A 398 5.73 9.42 -4.27
CA ASN A 398 6.18 9.43 -5.66
C ASN A 398 6.01 8.06 -6.33
N TYR A 399 6.22 6.96 -5.61
CA TYR A 399 6.00 5.60 -6.13
C TYR A 399 4.52 5.37 -6.39
N PHE A 400 3.68 5.75 -5.44
CA PHE A 400 2.24 5.62 -5.52
C PHE A 400 1.67 6.40 -6.72
N ASP A 401 2.12 7.65 -6.90
CA ASP A 401 1.69 8.50 -8.00
C ASP A 401 2.16 7.97 -9.38
N SER A 402 3.40 7.47 -9.47
CA SER A 402 4.03 7.03 -10.73
C SER A 402 3.68 5.60 -11.15
N GLU A 403 3.68 4.66 -10.20
CA GLU A 403 3.47 3.22 -10.44
C GLU A 403 2.02 2.78 -10.24
N LYS A 404 1.20 3.60 -9.57
CA LYS A 404 -0.23 3.36 -9.33
C LYS A 404 -0.51 1.96 -8.78
N PRO A 405 0.14 1.57 -7.65
CA PRO A 405 0.10 0.19 -7.17
C PRO A 405 -1.32 -0.23 -6.75
N VAL A 406 -1.72 -1.42 -7.18
CA VAL A 406 -3.00 -2.06 -6.84
C VAL A 406 -2.77 -3.42 -6.21
N ILE A 407 -3.45 -3.70 -5.10
CA ILE A 407 -3.56 -5.04 -4.53
C ILE A 407 -4.90 -5.66 -4.94
N PHE A 408 -4.88 -6.96 -5.20
CA PHE A 408 -6.08 -7.70 -5.53
C PHE A 408 -5.96 -9.17 -5.08
N SER A 409 -7.11 -9.75 -4.80
CA SER A 409 -7.28 -11.17 -4.48
C SER A 409 -8.03 -11.84 -5.62
N ASP A 410 -7.51 -12.97 -6.11
CA ASP A 410 -8.02 -13.59 -7.33
C ASP A 410 -8.35 -15.08 -7.13
N LEU A 411 -9.58 -15.43 -7.46
CA LEU A 411 -10.06 -16.80 -7.53
C LEU A 411 -10.22 -17.19 -8.99
N VAL A 412 -9.50 -18.22 -9.42
CA VAL A 412 -9.54 -18.73 -10.79
C VAL A 412 -10.26 -20.07 -10.81
N PHE A 413 -11.36 -20.16 -11.55
CA PHE A 413 -11.93 -21.45 -11.94
C PHE A 413 -11.16 -21.95 -13.15
N LYS A 414 -10.35 -22.99 -12.94
CA LYS A 414 -9.46 -23.54 -13.97
C LYS A 414 -10.27 -24.00 -15.18
N PHE A 415 -9.64 -24.16 -16.34
CA PHE A 415 -10.25 -24.93 -17.42
C PHE A 415 -10.22 -26.43 -17.12
N ALA A 416 -11.24 -27.17 -17.57
CA ALA A 416 -11.42 -28.58 -17.24
C ALA A 416 -10.50 -29.49 -18.07
N ASN A 417 -10.20 -29.06 -19.28
CA ASN A 417 -9.26 -29.70 -20.17
C ASN A 417 -8.03 -28.79 -20.17
N ASN A 418 -6.83 -29.29 -19.87
CA ASN A 418 -5.60 -28.49 -19.79
C ASN A 418 -5.42 -27.62 -21.05
N LYS A 419 -5.91 -26.38 -21.01
CA LYS A 419 -5.89 -25.47 -22.15
C LYS A 419 -4.67 -24.60 -22.02
N THR A 420 -3.77 -24.74 -22.99
CA THR A 420 -2.62 -23.87 -23.11
C THR A 420 -3.09 -22.46 -23.47
N SER A 421 -2.28 -21.42 -23.20
CA SER A 421 -2.60 -20.06 -23.63
C SER A 421 -2.88 -19.96 -25.15
N SER A 422 -2.28 -20.85 -25.94
CA SER A 422 -2.51 -20.98 -27.40
C SER A 422 -3.94 -21.37 -27.76
N ASP A 423 -4.63 -22.15 -26.93
CA ASP A 423 -5.98 -22.62 -27.24
C ASP A 423 -7.03 -21.55 -26.97
N ILE A 424 -6.82 -20.72 -25.95
CA ILE A 424 -7.68 -19.57 -25.63
C ILE A 424 -7.53 -18.50 -26.71
N GLU A 425 -6.30 -18.29 -27.22
CA GLU A 425 -6.05 -17.39 -28.36
C GLU A 425 -6.78 -17.80 -29.65
N LYS A 426 -7.09 -19.10 -29.80
CA LYS A 426 -7.83 -19.65 -30.96
C LYS A 426 -9.34 -19.55 -30.78
N ASN A 427 -9.86 -20.08 -29.66
CA ASN A 427 -11.29 -20.25 -29.44
C ASN A 427 -11.61 -20.41 -27.94
N LEU A 428 -12.45 -19.53 -27.42
CA LEU A 428 -12.89 -19.49 -26.04
C LEU A 428 -14.41 -19.60 -25.94
N SER A 429 -14.87 -20.74 -25.44
CA SER A 429 -16.28 -21.07 -25.23
C SER A 429 -16.50 -21.79 -23.89
N LEU A 430 -17.77 -22.02 -23.51
CA LEU A 430 -18.12 -22.72 -22.27
C LEU A 430 -17.53 -24.15 -22.22
N LYS A 431 -17.28 -24.75 -23.39
CA LYS A 431 -16.59 -26.05 -23.52
C LYS A 431 -15.25 -26.10 -22.77
N ALA A 432 -14.62 -24.95 -22.48
CA ALA A 432 -13.41 -24.89 -21.67
C ALA A 432 -13.60 -25.29 -20.20
N LEU A 433 -14.79 -25.10 -19.64
CA LEU A 433 -15.10 -25.43 -18.25
C LEU A 433 -15.76 -26.80 -18.07
N ILE A 434 -16.17 -27.45 -19.16
CA ILE A 434 -16.86 -28.74 -19.13
C ILE A 434 -15.82 -29.86 -19.31
N PRO A 435 -15.69 -30.80 -18.35
CA PRO A 435 -14.84 -31.97 -18.52
C PRO A 435 -15.31 -32.77 -19.75
N THR A 436 -14.40 -33.16 -20.65
CA THR A 436 -14.76 -34.00 -21.81
C THR A 436 -14.28 -35.44 -21.70
N ASP A 437 -13.42 -35.71 -20.72
CA ASP A 437 -12.58 -36.91 -20.65
C ASP A 437 -13.08 -37.80 -19.50
N GLY A 438 -14.17 -38.53 -19.74
CA GLY A 438 -14.75 -39.45 -18.75
C GLY A 438 -15.84 -40.36 -19.32
N SER A 439 -15.92 -41.59 -18.85
CA SER A 439 -17.06 -42.49 -19.10
C SER A 439 -18.26 -42.06 -18.23
N GLY A 440 -19.49 -42.33 -18.69
CA GLY A 440 -20.72 -41.63 -18.26
C GLY A 440 -20.86 -41.29 -16.77
N GLN A 441 -20.66 -42.22 -15.84
CA GLN A 441 -20.82 -41.96 -14.40
C GLN A 441 -19.73 -41.03 -13.82
N ASP A 442 -18.47 -41.22 -14.22
CA ASP A 442 -17.35 -40.38 -13.77
C ASP A 442 -17.46 -38.95 -14.33
N LEU A 443 -17.93 -38.82 -15.57
CA LEU A 443 -18.25 -37.53 -16.18
C LEU A 443 -19.37 -36.77 -15.44
N THR A 444 -20.40 -37.51 -15.02
CA THR A 444 -21.57 -36.95 -14.34
C THR A 444 -21.19 -36.35 -12.99
N THR A 445 -20.48 -37.11 -12.14
CA THR A 445 -20.03 -36.66 -10.82
C THR A 445 -19.09 -35.45 -10.94
N LYS A 446 -18.09 -35.51 -11.83
CA LYS A 446 -17.14 -34.40 -12.06
C LYS A 446 -17.81 -33.12 -12.55
N LEU A 447 -18.83 -33.23 -13.39
CA LEU A 447 -19.57 -32.09 -13.92
C LEU A 447 -20.40 -31.42 -12.82
N ILE A 448 -21.12 -32.22 -12.05
CA ILE A 448 -21.98 -31.75 -10.96
C ILE A 448 -21.16 -31.12 -9.85
N GLU A 449 -20.14 -31.81 -9.34
CA GLU A 449 -19.26 -31.29 -8.29
C GLU A 449 -18.60 -29.97 -8.70
N ARG A 450 -18.13 -29.87 -9.95
CA ARG A 450 -17.48 -28.65 -10.45
C ARG A 450 -18.45 -27.48 -10.51
N PHE A 451 -19.62 -27.64 -11.14
CA PHE A 451 -20.55 -26.54 -11.36
C PHE A 451 -21.29 -26.16 -10.07
N GLN A 452 -21.71 -27.12 -9.24
CA GLN A 452 -22.28 -26.83 -7.92
C GLN A 452 -21.33 -26.02 -7.04
N GLY A 453 -20.02 -26.29 -7.11
CA GLY A 453 -19.02 -25.50 -6.40
C GLY A 453 -18.86 -24.08 -6.96
N ILE A 454 -18.79 -23.91 -8.29
CA ILE A 454 -18.75 -22.57 -8.92
C ILE A 454 -19.99 -21.74 -8.50
N GLN A 455 -21.17 -22.33 -8.59
CA GLN A 455 -22.42 -21.69 -8.15
C GLN A 455 -22.34 -21.28 -6.69
N SER A 456 -21.99 -22.24 -5.83
CA SER A 456 -21.89 -22.01 -4.40
C SER A 456 -20.97 -20.85 -4.12
N VAL A 457 -19.81 -20.81 -4.77
CA VAL A 457 -18.85 -19.72 -4.56
C VAL A 457 -19.40 -18.37 -4.97
N LEU A 458 -19.97 -18.27 -6.17
CA LEU A 458 -20.48 -17.00 -6.70
C LEU A 458 -21.68 -16.49 -5.88
N GLN A 459 -22.62 -17.35 -5.53
CA GLN A 459 -23.77 -16.96 -4.71
C GLN A 459 -23.36 -16.59 -3.28
N THR A 460 -22.36 -17.28 -2.74
CA THR A 460 -21.94 -17.14 -1.34
C THR A 460 -21.03 -15.94 -1.12
N TYR A 461 -19.95 -15.87 -1.89
CA TYR A 461 -18.83 -14.96 -1.60
C TYR A 461 -18.84 -13.68 -2.43
N VAL A 462 -19.57 -13.64 -3.56
CA VAL A 462 -19.62 -12.46 -4.45
C VAL A 462 -20.87 -11.61 -4.23
N ALA A 463 -21.97 -12.18 -3.75
CA ALA A 463 -23.21 -11.45 -3.48
C ALA A 463 -23.11 -10.49 -2.29
N ASN A 464 -23.85 -9.38 -2.34
CA ASN A 464 -24.04 -8.46 -1.21
C ASN A 464 -25.07 -9.01 -0.22
N ASP A 465 -24.87 -8.75 1.08
CA ASP A 465 -25.95 -8.81 2.08
C ASP A 465 -27.09 -7.90 1.61
N SER A 466 -28.32 -8.42 1.58
CA SER A 466 -29.47 -7.61 1.14
C SER A 466 -29.70 -6.46 2.13
N ASN A 467 -29.65 -5.24 1.63
CA ASN A 467 -30.24 -4.09 2.31
C ASN A 467 -31.75 -4.37 2.47
N GLU A 468 -32.26 -4.37 3.69
CA GLU A 468 -33.67 -4.04 3.87
C GLU A 468 -33.87 -2.59 3.41
N THR A 469 -34.17 -2.42 2.14
CA THR A 469 -34.85 -1.23 1.64
C THR A 469 -36.33 -1.56 1.54
N SER A 470 -37.12 -0.89 2.36
CA SER A 470 -38.47 -0.45 2.01
C SER A 470 -39.50 -1.56 1.86
N SER A 471 -40.00 -2.05 2.99
CA SER A 471 -41.43 -2.35 3.08
C SER A 471 -42.19 -1.04 2.81
N SER A 472 -42.79 -0.95 1.64
CA SER A 472 -43.76 0.06 1.24
C SER A 472 -44.94 0.06 2.21
N ASN A 473 -44.95 0.99 3.17
CA ASN A 473 -46.11 1.82 3.55
C ASN A 473 -45.79 2.66 4.81
N GLY A 474 -45.99 3.97 4.69
CA GLY A 474 -46.03 4.91 5.82
C GLY A 474 -44.82 5.83 5.90
N GLY A 475 -45.02 7.11 5.59
CA GLY A 475 -43.98 8.14 5.58
C GLY A 475 -43.34 8.37 6.95
N GLY A 476 -42.01 8.55 6.92
CA GLY A 476 -41.20 8.85 8.08
C GLY A 476 -39.73 8.79 7.71
N SER A 477 -39.19 9.89 7.21
CA SER A 477 -37.76 10.06 6.96
C SER A 477 -36.99 9.98 8.28
N ASN A 478 -36.36 8.83 8.53
CA ASN A 478 -35.24 8.71 9.46
C ASN A 478 -34.23 7.71 8.88
N GLY A 479 -33.08 8.23 8.45
CA GLY A 479 -31.97 7.44 7.91
C GLY A 479 -31.31 6.61 9.01
N GLY A 480 -31.78 5.37 9.18
CA GLY A 480 -31.14 4.33 9.98
C GLY A 480 -30.01 3.67 9.20
N SER A 481 -28.80 3.70 9.77
CA SER A 481 -27.56 3.22 9.17
C SER A 481 -27.47 1.68 9.19
N SER A 482 -27.05 1.11 8.07
CA SER A 482 -26.74 -0.31 7.85
C SER A 482 -25.87 -0.93 8.96
N SER A 483 -26.35 -1.95 9.65
CA SER A 483 -25.51 -2.76 10.55
C SER A 483 -25.40 -4.20 10.05
N ASN A 484 -24.17 -4.73 10.01
CA ASN A 484 -23.77 -6.14 9.85
C ASN A 484 -23.40 -6.62 8.43
N VAL A 485 -22.39 -6.03 7.80
CA VAL A 485 -21.78 -6.59 6.56
C VAL A 485 -20.30 -7.00 6.74
N TYR A 486 -19.58 -6.50 7.76
CA TYR A 486 -18.14 -6.76 7.95
C TYR A 486 -17.82 -7.20 9.38
N THR A 487 -16.82 -8.07 9.49
CA THR A 487 -16.20 -8.47 10.76
C THR A 487 -14.73 -8.07 10.71
N ALA A 488 -14.34 -7.09 11.55
CA ALA A 488 -13.03 -6.42 11.50
C ALA A 488 -12.58 -5.95 10.09
N GLY A 489 -13.51 -5.48 9.26
CA GLY A 489 -13.22 -4.99 7.91
C GLY A 489 -13.18 -6.07 6.82
N LEU A 490 -13.30 -7.35 7.17
CA LEU A 490 -13.36 -8.47 6.22
C LEU A 490 -14.73 -8.52 5.57
N SER A 491 -14.76 -8.67 4.25
CA SER A 491 -15.94 -8.99 3.48
C SER A 491 -16.09 -10.51 3.31
N ARG A 492 -17.26 -10.93 2.78
CA ARG A 492 -17.52 -12.34 2.48
C ARG A 492 -16.41 -12.93 1.61
N PHE A 493 -15.99 -12.22 0.57
CA PHE A 493 -14.96 -12.68 -0.36
C PHE A 493 -13.60 -12.90 0.30
N ASP A 494 -13.21 -12.04 1.25
CA ASP A 494 -11.92 -12.17 1.97
C ASP A 494 -11.83 -13.48 2.77
N THR A 495 -12.98 -14.08 3.10
CA THR A 495 -13.03 -15.35 3.83
C THR A 495 -12.49 -16.56 3.05
N ILE A 496 -12.29 -16.43 1.74
CA ILE A 496 -11.64 -17.45 0.90
C ILE A 496 -10.12 -17.50 1.18
N PHE A 497 -9.53 -16.38 1.62
CA PHE A 497 -8.07 -16.18 1.62
C PHE A 497 -7.43 -16.26 3.03
N ARG A 498 -8.20 -16.60 4.07
CA ARG A 498 -7.77 -16.63 5.49
C ARG A 498 -7.14 -17.98 5.91
N GLY A 499 -5.87 -17.98 6.32
CA GLY A 499 -5.23 -19.04 7.13
C GLY A 499 -4.86 -20.35 6.39
N GLU A 500 -4.09 -21.24 7.05
CA GLU A 500 -3.36 -22.41 6.51
C GLU A 500 -4.14 -23.45 5.68
N VAL A 501 -5.45 -23.32 5.55
CA VAL A 501 -6.28 -24.28 4.85
C VAL A 501 -7.11 -23.51 3.83
N ALA A 502 -6.50 -23.25 2.66
CA ALA A 502 -7.13 -22.63 1.50
C ALA A 502 -8.18 -23.58 0.91
N LYS A 503 -9.31 -23.71 1.61
CA LYS A 503 -10.43 -24.56 1.23
C LYS A 503 -11.67 -23.72 1.12
N ILE A 504 -12.27 -23.76 -0.06
CA ILE A 504 -13.57 -23.18 -0.29
C ILE A 504 -14.61 -24.11 0.32
N ARG A 505 -15.48 -23.59 1.18
CA ARG A 505 -16.67 -24.32 1.61
C ARG A 505 -17.86 -23.96 0.75
N ALA A 506 -18.60 -24.98 0.34
CA ALA A 506 -19.79 -24.85 -0.49
C ALA A 506 -20.96 -25.61 0.16
N ASN A 507 -22.16 -25.05 0.09
CA ASN A 507 -23.37 -25.82 0.36
C ASN A 507 -23.67 -26.69 -0.86
N THR A 508 -23.16 -27.92 -0.86
CA THR A 508 -23.44 -28.93 -1.89
C THR A 508 -24.76 -29.67 -1.65
N SER A 509 -25.49 -29.37 -0.56
CA SER A 509 -26.77 -30.01 -0.24
C SER A 509 -27.93 -29.34 -0.97
N THR A 510 -28.91 -30.13 -1.39
CA THR A 510 -30.15 -29.66 -2.05
C THR A 510 -31.04 -28.81 -1.14
N SER A 511 -30.78 -28.82 0.18
CA SER A 511 -31.42 -27.91 1.12
C SER A 511 -30.71 -26.55 1.12
N LYS A 512 -31.43 -25.49 0.73
CA LYS A 512 -30.98 -24.08 0.78
C LYS A 512 -30.75 -23.62 2.23
N THR A 513 -29.83 -24.23 2.97
CA THR A 513 -29.46 -23.81 4.31
C THR A 513 -28.40 -22.71 4.23
N ALA A 514 -28.70 -21.55 4.82
CA ALA A 514 -27.74 -20.45 4.97
C ALA A 514 -26.66 -20.72 6.06
N SER A 515 -26.74 -21.87 6.74
CA SER A 515 -25.91 -22.22 7.90
C SER A 515 -24.53 -22.75 7.48
N TYR A 516 -23.47 -22.02 7.80
CA TYR A 516 -22.08 -22.30 7.36
C TYR A 516 -21.50 -23.61 7.93
N ASP A 517 -21.96 -24.01 9.12
CA ASP A 517 -21.59 -25.27 9.79
C ASP A 517 -22.03 -26.52 9.01
N LYS A 518 -22.98 -26.38 8.08
CA LYS A 518 -23.47 -27.47 7.21
C LYS A 518 -22.77 -27.56 5.87
N TRP A 519 -21.80 -26.68 5.58
CA TRP A 519 -21.11 -26.65 4.29
C TRP A 519 -19.92 -27.61 4.27
N THR A 520 -19.68 -28.22 3.12
CA THR A 520 -18.56 -29.15 2.90
C THR A 520 -17.40 -28.45 2.22
N ASP A 521 -16.17 -28.87 2.51
CA ASP A 521 -14.98 -28.43 1.78
C ASP A 521 -15.12 -28.87 0.30
N TRP A 522 -15.30 -27.92 -0.61
CA TRP A 522 -15.35 -28.16 -2.05
C TRP A 522 -13.92 -28.23 -2.60
N ASP A 523 -13.70 -29.18 -3.52
CA ASP A 523 -12.45 -29.32 -4.26
C ASP A 523 -11.21 -29.35 -3.35
N THR A 524 -11.18 -30.26 -2.37
CA THR A 524 -10.08 -30.37 -1.39
C THR A 524 -8.69 -30.60 -1.99
N LYS A 525 -8.63 -30.99 -3.27
CA LYS A 525 -7.39 -31.21 -4.04
C LYS A 525 -7.00 -29.99 -4.91
N ASN A 526 -7.85 -28.96 -4.97
CA ASN A 526 -7.69 -27.77 -5.81
C ASN A 526 -7.58 -28.10 -7.31
N ASP A 527 -8.31 -29.11 -7.78
CA ASP A 527 -8.32 -29.59 -9.17
C ASP A 527 -9.17 -28.69 -10.10
N HIS A 528 -10.11 -27.95 -9.54
CA HIS A 528 -11.11 -27.14 -10.26
C HIS A 528 -10.93 -25.64 -10.05
N HIS A 529 -10.20 -25.24 -9.01
CA HIS A 529 -9.92 -23.84 -8.74
C HIS A 529 -8.46 -23.56 -8.37
N LYS A 530 -8.09 -22.29 -8.38
CA LYS A 530 -6.82 -21.76 -7.91
C LYS A 530 -7.12 -20.50 -7.11
N ILE A 531 -6.54 -20.41 -5.92
CA ILE A 531 -6.60 -19.21 -5.09
C ILE A 531 -5.25 -18.51 -5.22
N ASN A 532 -5.24 -17.32 -5.82
CA ASN A 532 -4.05 -16.49 -5.97
C ASN A 532 -4.10 -15.37 -4.93
N VAL A 533 -3.39 -15.54 -3.82
CA VAL A 533 -3.02 -14.43 -2.92
C VAL A 533 -1.66 -13.94 -3.37
N SER A 534 -1.61 -12.92 -4.21
CA SER A 534 -0.31 -12.46 -4.69
C SER A 534 0.42 -11.65 -3.63
N GLY A 535 1.68 -12.01 -3.43
CA GLY A 535 2.69 -11.27 -2.67
C GLY A 535 3.00 -9.87 -3.23
N LYS A 536 2.63 -9.63 -4.48
CA LYS A 536 3.21 -8.60 -5.34
C LYS A 536 2.14 -7.60 -5.78
N LEU A 537 2.46 -6.31 -5.70
CA LEU A 537 1.58 -5.24 -6.18
C LEU A 537 1.50 -5.24 -7.71
N LEU A 538 0.30 -5.03 -8.25
CA LEU A 538 0.12 -4.71 -9.66
C LEU A 538 0.50 -3.25 -9.88
N THR A 539 1.45 -2.97 -10.77
CA THR A 539 1.89 -1.60 -11.11
C THR A 539 1.82 -1.32 -12.59
N LEU A 540 1.96 -0.05 -13.00
CA LEU A 540 2.02 0.33 -14.41
C LEU A 540 3.22 -0.31 -15.12
N SER A 541 4.34 -0.50 -14.44
CA SER A 541 5.54 -1.12 -15.01
C SER A 541 5.56 -2.65 -14.92
N ASP A 542 4.68 -3.27 -14.13
CA ASP A 542 4.75 -4.71 -13.91
C ASP A 542 4.47 -5.53 -15.18
N THR A 543 5.26 -6.59 -15.36
CA THR A 543 5.17 -7.53 -16.48
C THR A 543 4.89 -8.96 -16.02
N THR A 544 4.72 -9.20 -14.72
CA THR A 544 4.48 -10.55 -14.19
C THR A 544 3.02 -10.99 -14.27
N TYR A 545 2.08 -10.04 -14.25
CA TYR A 545 0.67 -10.33 -14.53
C TYR A 545 0.37 -10.28 -16.01
N SER A 546 -0.69 -10.99 -16.42
CA SER A 546 -1.18 -10.90 -17.79
C SER A 546 -1.68 -9.50 -18.12
N ASP A 547 -1.62 -9.17 -19.41
CA ASP A 547 -2.19 -7.93 -19.93
C ASP A 547 -3.71 -7.85 -19.67
N THR A 548 -4.43 -8.98 -19.73
CA THR A 548 -5.87 -9.05 -19.47
C THR A 548 -6.20 -8.64 -18.03
N ILE A 549 -5.52 -9.21 -17.03
CA ILE A 549 -5.70 -8.85 -15.61
C ILE A 549 -5.39 -7.37 -15.42
N LYS A 550 -4.20 -6.95 -15.89
CA LYS A 550 -3.67 -5.60 -15.68
C LYS A 550 -4.61 -4.53 -16.24
N PHE A 551 -4.98 -4.64 -17.51
CA PHE A 551 -5.82 -3.62 -18.14
C PHE A 551 -7.26 -3.65 -17.62
N SER A 552 -7.81 -4.83 -17.26
CA SER A 552 -9.15 -4.93 -16.67
C SER A 552 -9.25 -4.20 -15.34
N ILE A 553 -8.28 -4.39 -14.45
CA ILE A 553 -8.26 -3.73 -13.14
C ILE A 553 -8.11 -2.21 -13.29
N TYR A 554 -7.15 -1.74 -14.09
CA TYR A 554 -6.95 -0.29 -14.27
C TYR A 554 -8.13 0.38 -14.97
N ASP A 555 -8.73 -0.26 -15.98
CA ASP A 555 -9.92 0.27 -16.63
C ASP A 555 -11.12 0.28 -15.68
N PHE A 556 -11.33 -0.77 -14.87
CA PHE A 556 -12.40 -0.77 -13.87
C PHE A 556 -12.25 0.35 -12.85
N LEU A 557 -11.04 0.58 -12.34
CA LEU A 557 -10.78 1.63 -11.34
C LEU A 557 -10.93 3.05 -11.91
N THR A 558 -10.78 3.24 -13.22
CA THR A 558 -10.65 4.57 -13.83
C THR A 558 -11.76 4.91 -14.83
N SER A 559 -12.61 3.94 -15.16
CA SER A 559 -13.78 4.14 -16.00
C SER A 559 -14.99 4.54 -15.15
N ASN A 560 -15.57 5.69 -15.44
CA ASN A 560 -16.75 6.21 -14.73
C ASN A 560 -18.06 5.47 -15.08
N ASN A 561 -18.02 4.40 -15.91
CA ASN A 561 -19.21 3.80 -16.52
C ASN A 561 -19.41 2.31 -16.15
N THR A 562 -19.21 1.98 -14.87
CA THR A 562 -19.28 0.59 -14.37
C THR A 562 -20.68 -0.02 -14.42
N LYS A 563 -21.76 0.78 -14.44
CA LYS A 563 -23.15 0.29 -14.40
C LYS A 563 -23.56 -0.50 -15.64
N ASP A 564 -23.15 -0.05 -16.83
CA ASP A 564 -23.49 -0.71 -18.10
C ASP A 564 -22.79 -2.07 -18.26
N ASN A 565 -21.68 -2.26 -17.54
CA ASN A 565 -20.86 -3.47 -17.56
C ASN A 565 -21.13 -4.44 -16.38
N SER A 566 -22.25 -4.28 -15.67
CA SER A 566 -22.59 -5.12 -14.51
C SER A 566 -23.26 -6.44 -14.90
N TRP A 567 -22.95 -7.54 -14.19
CA TRP A 567 -23.59 -8.83 -14.34
C TRP A 567 -24.09 -9.33 -12.99
N LYS A 568 -25.28 -9.93 -12.96
CA LYS A 568 -25.88 -10.50 -11.75
C LYS A 568 -26.29 -11.94 -12.00
N TRP A 569 -26.05 -12.77 -11.00
CA TRP A 569 -26.51 -14.15 -10.99
C TRP A 569 -28.04 -14.20 -11.03
N LYS A 570 -28.63 -15.03 -11.90
CA LYS A 570 -30.08 -15.25 -11.89
C LYS A 570 -30.41 -16.35 -10.89
N ASP A 571 -31.29 -16.05 -9.95
CA ASP A 571 -31.83 -17.03 -9.00
C ASP A 571 -33.04 -17.78 -9.57
N THR A 572 -33.45 -18.84 -8.87
CA THR A 572 -34.47 -19.84 -9.27
C THR A 572 -35.87 -19.28 -9.58
N SER A 573 -36.09 -17.97 -9.52
CA SER A 573 -37.39 -17.30 -9.72
C SER A 573 -37.80 -17.13 -11.19
N ASN A 574 -37.04 -17.65 -12.18
CA ASN A 574 -37.31 -17.47 -13.62
C ASN A 574 -37.73 -18.74 -14.38
N GLY A 575 -38.25 -19.75 -13.68
CA GLY A 575 -38.83 -20.96 -14.28
C GLY A 575 -37.84 -22.10 -14.52
N GLU A 576 -38.36 -23.32 -14.62
CA GLU A 576 -37.61 -24.53 -14.96
C GLU A 576 -36.93 -24.36 -16.33
N LEU A 577 -35.62 -24.65 -16.39
CA LEU A 577 -34.88 -24.73 -17.65
C LEU A 577 -35.15 -26.11 -18.25
N ASP A 578 -36.17 -26.21 -19.10
CA ASP A 578 -36.47 -27.45 -19.80
C ASP A 578 -35.24 -27.98 -20.59
N SER A 579 -35.18 -29.30 -20.77
CA SER A 579 -34.05 -30.00 -21.40
C SER A 579 -33.73 -29.45 -22.80
N GLU A 580 -34.73 -29.11 -23.60
CA GLU A 580 -34.52 -28.59 -24.97
C GLU A 580 -33.86 -27.21 -24.96
N LYS A 581 -34.35 -26.31 -24.11
CA LYS A 581 -33.81 -24.97 -23.92
C LYS A 581 -32.41 -25.00 -23.34
N PHE A 582 -32.15 -25.95 -22.42
CA PHE A 582 -30.83 -26.18 -21.87
C PHE A 582 -29.82 -26.70 -22.92
N LYS A 583 -30.21 -27.71 -23.71
CA LYS A 583 -29.38 -28.22 -24.82
C LYS A 583 -29.07 -27.14 -25.85
N LYS A 584 -30.07 -26.32 -26.22
CA LYS A 584 -29.87 -25.18 -27.11
C LYS A 584 -28.84 -24.19 -26.56
N MET A 585 -28.90 -23.88 -25.26
CA MET A 585 -27.94 -23.01 -24.59
C MET A 585 -26.51 -23.59 -24.59
N LEU A 586 -26.36 -24.89 -24.37
CA LEU A 586 -25.05 -25.57 -24.45
C LEU A 586 -24.46 -25.46 -25.87
N ILE A 587 -25.28 -25.66 -26.90
CA ILE A 587 -24.87 -25.49 -28.29
C ILE A 587 -24.48 -24.04 -28.56
N GLU A 588 -25.28 -23.07 -28.11
CA GLU A 588 -24.94 -21.64 -28.18
C GLU A 588 -23.66 -21.27 -27.41
N GLY A 589 -23.33 -22.06 -26.38
CA GLY A 589 -22.11 -22.00 -25.57
C GLY A 589 -20.90 -22.72 -26.18
N GLY A 590 -21.05 -23.31 -27.38
CA GLY A 590 -19.95 -23.85 -28.18
C GLY A 590 -19.78 -25.38 -28.14
N LEU A 591 -20.79 -26.12 -27.65
CA LEU A 591 -20.81 -27.58 -27.69
C LEU A 591 -21.45 -28.08 -28.99
N THR A 592 -21.07 -29.29 -29.44
CA THR A 592 -21.82 -29.98 -30.49
C THR A 592 -23.16 -30.48 -29.97
N SER A 593 -24.09 -30.82 -30.88
CA SER A 593 -25.38 -31.43 -30.49
C SER A 593 -25.18 -32.70 -29.65
N ASP A 594 -24.23 -33.55 -30.05
CA ASP A 594 -23.92 -34.79 -29.32
C ASP A 594 -23.31 -34.52 -27.93
N GLU A 595 -22.42 -33.52 -27.83
CA GLU A 595 -21.85 -33.11 -26.54
C GLU A 595 -22.93 -32.53 -25.61
N ALA A 596 -23.83 -31.69 -26.14
CA ALA A 596 -24.93 -31.12 -25.37
C ALA A 596 -25.89 -32.21 -24.87
N ASN A 597 -26.24 -33.18 -25.73
CA ASN A 597 -27.05 -34.34 -25.36
C ASN A 597 -26.39 -35.19 -24.27
N ARG A 598 -25.07 -35.40 -24.36
CA ARG A 598 -24.31 -36.15 -23.34
C ARG A 598 -24.32 -35.45 -21.98
N VAL A 599 -24.13 -34.14 -21.95
CA VAL A 599 -24.16 -33.34 -20.71
C VAL A 599 -25.56 -33.35 -20.08
N ASP A 600 -26.60 -33.10 -20.87
CA ASP A 600 -27.97 -33.12 -20.36
C ASP A 600 -28.38 -34.53 -19.86
N SER A 601 -28.02 -35.58 -20.62
CA SER A 601 -28.25 -36.97 -20.20
C SER A 601 -27.47 -37.35 -18.93
N ALA A 602 -26.27 -36.79 -18.74
CA ALA A 602 -25.47 -37.00 -17.53
C ALA A 602 -26.18 -36.40 -16.31
N ILE A 603 -26.65 -35.14 -16.42
CA ILE A 603 -27.41 -34.47 -15.36
C ILE A 603 -28.70 -35.25 -15.05
N GLU A 604 -29.42 -35.73 -16.07
CA GLU A 604 -30.64 -36.52 -15.87
C GLU A 604 -30.42 -37.83 -15.10
N LYS A 605 -29.27 -38.48 -15.31
CA LYS A 605 -28.92 -39.76 -14.66
C LYS A 605 -28.38 -39.61 -13.24
N SER A 606 -28.04 -38.40 -12.82
CA SER A 606 -27.20 -38.14 -11.65
C SER A 606 -27.91 -38.15 -10.29
N GLU A 607 -29.20 -37.81 -10.24
CA GLU A 607 -29.87 -37.50 -8.98
C GLU A 607 -31.36 -37.90 -8.96
N LYS A 608 -31.86 -38.27 -7.77
CA LYS A 608 -33.25 -38.68 -7.53
C LYS A 608 -34.22 -37.50 -7.28
N GLN A 609 -33.73 -36.26 -7.19
CA GLN A 609 -34.52 -35.06 -6.90
C GLN A 609 -34.40 -34.02 -8.03
N ASP A 610 -35.53 -33.62 -8.62
CA ASP A 610 -35.59 -32.69 -9.76
C ASP A 610 -34.95 -31.32 -9.45
N THR A 611 -35.03 -30.86 -8.20
CA THR A 611 -34.50 -29.57 -7.75
C THR A 611 -32.99 -29.41 -7.92
N SER A 612 -32.19 -30.48 -7.82
CA SER A 612 -30.74 -30.40 -8.00
C SER A 612 -30.32 -30.38 -9.47
N LYS A 613 -31.05 -31.12 -10.31
CA LYS A 613 -30.89 -31.11 -11.76
C LYS A 613 -31.10 -29.70 -12.30
N ASP A 614 -32.17 -29.05 -11.84
CA ASP A 614 -32.51 -27.68 -12.23
C ASP A 614 -31.48 -26.66 -11.73
N ALA A 615 -30.95 -26.83 -10.50
CA ALA A 615 -29.88 -25.99 -9.98
C ALA A 615 -28.61 -26.11 -10.84
N THR A 616 -28.21 -27.32 -11.22
CA THR A 616 -27.04 -27.56 -12.08
C THR A 616 -27.24 -26.96 -13.47
N ARG A 617 -28.42 -27.13 -14.08
CA ARG A 617 -28.78 -26.51 -15.37
C ARG A 617 -28.75 -24.99 -15.30
N LEU A 618 -29.32 -24.39 -14.25
CA LEU A 618 -29.35 -22.94 -14.04
C LEU A 618 -27.94 -22.36 -13.86
N THR A 619 -27.05 -23.09 -13.21
CA THR A 619 -25.65 -22.69 -13.04
C THR A 619 -24.89 -22.64 -14.35
N ILE A 620 -24.99 -23.71 -15.14
CA ILE A 620 -24.38 -23.77 -16.47
C ILE A 620 -24.96 -22.66 -17.36
N TYR A 621 -26.26 -22.40 -17.26
CA TYR A 621 -26.92 -21.28 -17.93
C TYR A 621 -26.31 -19.92 -17.54
N ASN A 622 -26.18 -19.63 -16.24
CA ASN A 622 -25.60 -18.38 -15.75
C ASN A 622 -24.15 -18.20 -16.22
N LEU A 623 -23.34 -19.26 -16.17
CA LEU A 623 -21.96 -19.23 -16.68
C LEU A 623 -21.89 -19.03 -18.19
N THR A 624 -22.83 -19.60 -18.95
CA THR A 624 -22.95 -19.36 -20.39
C THR A 624 -23.20 -17.88 -20.67
N GLU A 625 -24.12 -17.25 -19.92
CA GLU A 625 -24.43 -15.82 -20.05
C GLU A 625 -23.27 -14.93 -19.61
N LEU A 626 -22.52 -15.33 -18.58
CA LEU A 626 -21.29 -14.65 -18.16
C LEU A 626 -20.22 -14.70 -19.26
N PHE A 627 -19.96 -15.88 -19.84
CA PHE A 627 -19.04 -16.06 -20.97
C PHE A 627 -19.48 -15.25 -22.20
N LYS A 628 -20.80 -15.23 -22.47
CA LYS A 628 -21.38 -14.40 -23.53
C LYS A 628 -21.05 -12.93 -23.32
N LYS A 629 -21.25 -12.42 -22.09
CA LYS A 629 -20.99 -11.02 -21.75
C LYS A 629 -19.50 -10.63 -21.81
N ILE A 630 -18.59 -11.55 -21.45
CA ILE A 630 -17.15 -11.29 -21.44
C ILE A 630 -16.53 -11.39 -22.84
N ASN A 631 -16.94 -12.35 -23.69
CA ASN A 631 -16.16 -12.64 -24.91
C ASN A 631 -16.96 -12.99 -26.18
N GLN A 632 -18.30 -13.11 -26.15
CA GLN A 632 -19.04 -13.56 -27.34
C GLN A 632 -19.75 -12.43 -28.09
N LYS A 633 -19.70 -12.51 -29.43
CA LYS A 633 -20.47 -11.65 -30.33
C LYS A 633 -21.95 -12.03 -30.36
N ASN A 634 -22.81 -11.02 -30.50
CA ASN A 634 -24.21 -11.25 -30.81
C ASN A 634 -24.35 -11.63 -32.29
N ASN A 635 -25.09 -12.71 -32.59
CA ASN A 635 -25.62 -12.89 -33.93
C ASN A 635 -26.79 -11.92 -34.07
N SER A 636 -26.56 -10.78 -34.71
CA SER A 636 -27.65 -9.95 -35.23
C SER A 636 -28.28 -10.67 -36.42
N SER A 637 -29.08 -11.69 -36.11
CA SER A 637 -30.04 -12.32 -37.02
C SER A 637 -31.35 -12.52 -36.24
N VAL A 638 -31.99 -11.42 -35.85
CA VAL A 638 -33.39 -11.46 -35.41
C VAL A 638 -34.15 -10.39 -36.17
N SER A 639 -34.94 -10.89 -37.09
CA SER A 639 -36.06 -10.29 -37.78
C SER A 639 -36.88 -9.38 -36.86
N SER A 640 -36.79 -8.07 -37.06
CA SER A 640 -37.89 -7.18 -36.71
C SER A 640 -38.95 -7.31 -37.79
N SER A 641 -40.01 -8.06 -37.48
CA SER A 641 -41.24 -8.05 -38.26
C SER A 641 -41.85 -6.64 -38.22
N GLY A 642 -41.61 -5.89 -39.29
CA GLY A 642 -42.26 -4.62 -39.62
C GLY A 642 -42.42 -4.54 -41.12
N SER A 643 -43.63 -4.83 -41.60
CA SER A 643 -44.01 -4.90 -43.01
C SER A 643 -43.89 -3.55 -43.71
N SER A 644 -43.17 -3.49 -44.84
CA SER A 644 -43.66 -2.89 -46.12
C SER A 644 -42.57 -2.86 -47.21
N GLY A 645 -42.74 -3.71 -48.23
CA GLY A 645 -42.56 -3.44 -49.67
C GLY A 645 -41.21 -2.99 -50.26
N GLY A 646 -40.66 -3.78 -51.20
CA GLY A 646 -39.90 -3.23 -52.33
C GLY A 646 -38.66 -4.01 -52.80
N SER A 647 -38.85 -4.83 -53.84
CA SER A 647 -37.95 -5.17 -54.96
C SER A 647 -36.48 -5.58 -54.75
N SER A 648 -36.24 -6.87 -55.06
CA SER A 648 -35.10 -7.49 -55.75
C SER A 648 -33.85 -6.66 -56.07
N SER A 649 -32.71 -7.05 -55.49
CA SER A 649 -31.40 -7.04 -56.17
C SER A 649 -30.50 -8.14 -55.62
N SER A 650 -30.01 -9.01 -56.51
CA SER A 650 -28.94 -9.96 -56.28
C SER A 650 -27.66 -9.23 -55.89
N GLY A 651 -27.21 -9.41 -54.64
CA GLY A 651 -25.98 -8.80 -54.12
C GLY A 651 -25.35 -9.73 -53.09
N SER A 652 -24.06 -10.02 -53.30
CA SER A 652 -23.16 -10.80 -52.44
C SER A 652 -23.44 -10.59 -50.95
N SER A 653 -23.67 -11.69 -50.23
CA SER A 653 -23.82 -11.72 -48.78
C SER A 653 -22.53 -11.22 -48.12
N THR A 654 -22.46 -9.91 -47.84
CA THR A 654 -21.52 -9.38 -46.87
C THR A 654 -21.95 -9.90 -45.51
N ILE A 655 -21.17 -10.84 -44.97
CA ILE A 655 -21.30 -11.33 -43.61
C ILE A 655 -21.20 -10.11 -42.69
N THR A 656 -22.32 -9.67 -42.15
CA THR A 656 -22.37 -8.64 -41.11
C THR A 656 -21.70 -9.23 -39.87
N ASN A 657 -20.41 -8.91 -39.69
CA ASN A 657 -19.66 -9.20 -38.48
C ASN A 657 -20.39 -8.56 -37.29
N GLY A 658 -21.14 -9.36 -36.52
CA GLY A 658 -21.94 -8.87 -35.40
C GLY A 658 -21.16 -7.95 -34.45
N THR A 659 -21.84 -6.92 -33.95
CA THR A 659 -21.33 -6.00 -32.92
C THR A 659 -21.31 -6.69 -31.56
N ASN A 660 -20.18 -6.59 -30.85
CA ASN A 660 -20.12 -6.96 -29.43
C ASN A 660 -20.96 -5.96 -28.62
N ASN A 661 -21.81 -6.44 -27.71
CA ASN A 661 -22.61 -5.57 -26.84
C ASN A 661 -21.79 -4.92 -25.71
N ASN A 662 -20.60 -5.46 -25.42
CA ASN A 662 -19.75 -5.01 -24.33
C ASN A 662 -18.43 -4.46 -24.88
N SER A 663 -18.02 -3.27 -24.42
CA SER A 663 -16.77 -2.65 -24.85
C SER A 663 -15.53 -3.19 -24.12
N ASN A 664 -15.74 -4.01 -23.09
CA ASN A 664 -14.72 -4.36 -22.11
C ASN A 664 -14.55 -5.88 -22.00
N VAL A 665 -13.29 -6.31 -21.83
CA VAL A 665 -12.89 -7.73 -21.64
C VAL A 665 -13.19 -8.29 -20.24
N TYR A 666 -13.91 -7.53 -19.42
CA TYR A 666 -14.31 -7.88 -18.06
C TYR A 666 -15.76 -7.46 -17.82
N THR A 667 -16.38 -7.98 -16.77
CA THR A 667 -17.68 -7.53 -16.26
C THR A 667 -17.62 -7.33 -14.75
N VAL A 668 -18.44 -6.42 -14.22
CA VAL A 668 -18.53 -6.13 -12.78
C VAL A 668 -19.53 -7.09 -12.16
N LEU A 669 -19.08 -7.90 -11.19
CA LEU A 669 -19.96 -8.82 -10.45
C LEU A 669 -20.50 -8.19 -9.17
N ASN A 670 -19.71 -7.32 -8.53
CA ASN A 670 -20.11 -6.57 -7.34
C ASN A 670 -19.42 -5.21 -7.31
N GLU A 671 -20.19 -4.14 -7.52
CA GLU A 671 -19.67 -2.76 -7.55
C GLU A 671 -19.34 -2.20 -6.16
N ASP A 672 -19.97 -2.69 -5.09
CA ASP A 672 -19.74 -2.19 -3.73
C ASP A 672 -18.45 -2.78 -3.13
N GLU A 673 -18.13 -4.01 -3.51
CA GLU A 673 -16.94 -4.75 -3.08
C GLU A 673 -15.77 -4.64 -4.07
N GLY A 674 -15.98 -4.09 -5.27
CA GLY A 674 -14.94 -4.00 -6.30
C GLY A 674 -14.56 -5.35 -6.90
N ILE A 675 -15.54 -6.24 -7.13
CA ILE A 675 -15.34 -7.58 -7.70
C ILE A 675 -15.67 -7.56 -9.18
N ILE A 676 -14.70 -7.95 -10.01
CA ILE A 676 -14.81 -8.09 -11.45
C ILE A 676 -14.55 -9.54 -11.89
N SER A 677 -15.00 -9.88 -13.10
CA SER A 677 -14.69 -11.15 -13.75
C SER A 677 -14.25 -10.96 -15.19
N PHE A 678 -13.25 -11.74 -15.58
CA PHE A 678 -12.69 -11.81 -16.92
C PHE A 678 -12.15 -13.22 -17.17
N ILE A 679 -11.74 -13.50 -18.40
CA ILE A 679 -11.18 -14.80 -18.78
C ILE A 679 -9.74 -14.61 -19.24
N ASP A 680 -8.85 -15.47 -18.77
CA ASP A 680 -7.43 -15.46 -19.13
C ASP A 680 -6.89 -16.89 -19.32
N GLY A 681 -5.58 -17.00 -19.58
CA GLY A 681 -4.83 -18.22 -19.88
C GLY A 681 -5.15 -19.43 -18.99
N ASP A 682 -5.37 -19.23 -17.70
CA ASP A 682 -5.55 -20.29 -16.71
C ASP A 682 -7.00 -20.51 -16.25
N GLY A 683 -7.96 -19.66 -16.64
CA GLY A 683 -9.37 -19.91 -16.36
C GLY A 683 -10.30 -18.69 -16.38
N LEU A 684 -11.45 -18.86 -15.72
CA LEU A 684 -12.38 -17.77 -15.40
C LEU A 684 -11.94 -17.14 -14.07
N HIS A 685 -11.58 -15.86 -14.11
CA HIS A 685 -11.12 -15.11 -12.94
C HIS A 685 -12.29 -14.39 -12.27
N ILE A 686 -12.30 -14.44 -10.94
CA ILE A 686 -13.14 -13.65 -10.04
C ILE A 686 -12.17 -12.88 -9.16
N THR A 687 -11.99 -11.61 -9.49
CA THR A 687 -10.95 -10.77 -8.89
C THR A 687 -11.59 -9.66 -8.07
N LYS A 688 -11.21 -9.56 -6.79
CA LYS A 688 -11.55 -8.44 -5.90
C LYS A 688 -10.37 -7.50 -5.79
N ILE A 689 -10.62 -6.20 -5.91
CA ILE A 689 -9.62 -5.19 -5.54
C ILE A 689 -9.64 -5.01 -4.02
N ASP A 690 -8.54 -5.36 -3.37
CA ASP A 690 -8.47 -5.30 -1.92
C ASP A 690 -8.35 -3.83 -1.48
N GLY A 691 -9.05 -3.45 -0.41
CA GLY A 691 -9.15 -2.05 0.00
C GLY A 691 -10.02 -1.16 -0.90
N TYR A 692 -10.77 -1.72 -1.87
CA TYR A 692 -11.63 -0.95 -2.78
C TYR A 692 -12.62 0.00 -2.08
N LYS A 693 -13.05 -0.32 -0.87
CA LYS A 693 -13.90 0.55 -0.04
C LYS A 693 -13.25 1.88 0.34
N LEU A 694 -11.93 1.88 0.53
CA LEU A 694 -11.16 3.10 0.76
C LEU A 694 -11.07 3.93 -0.51
N ILE A 695 -11.14 3.27 -1.68
CA ILE A 695 -11.17 3.91 -3.00
C ILE A 695 -12.55 4.51 -3.30
N ASN A 696 -13.63 3.77 -3.02
CA ASN A 696 -15.01 4.14 -3.39
C ASN A 696 -15.79 4.82 -2.24
N ASN A 697 -15.11 5.39 -1.25
CA ASN A 697 -15.79 5.98 -0.10
C ASN A 697 -16.46 7.33 -0.48
N LYS A 698 -17.80 7.37 -0.42
CA LYS A 698 -18.62 8.55 -0.72
C LYS A 698 -18.69 9.58 0.42
N THR A 699 -18.04 9.34 1.56
CA THR A 699 -18.16 10.24 2.73
C THR A 699 -17.03 11.26 2.83
N ASN A 700 -17.39 12.53 2.63
CA ASN A 700 -16.56 13.69 2.94
C ASN A 700 -16.31 13.76 4.45
N GLN A 701 -15.13 13.31 4.90
CA GLN A 701 -14.61 13.69 6.20
C GLN A 701 -13.41 14.61 6.02
N THR A 702 -13.67 15.90 6.19
CA THR A 702 -12.70 16.93 6.57
C THR A 702 -12.21 16.65 7.98
N LEU A 703 -11.07 15.97 8.13
CA LEU A 703 -10.29 16.16 9.36
C LEU A 703 -9.64 17.54 9.26
N GLY A 704 -9.98 18.41 10.21
CA GLY A 704 -9.51 19.79 10.28
C GLY A 704 -7.99 19.87 10.21
N THR A 705 -7.48 20.51 9.16
CA THR A 705 -6.09 20.91 9.03
C THR A 705 -5.83 22.11 9.93
N THR A 706 -5.15 21.92 11.06
CA THR A 706 -4.09 22.80 11.64
C THR A 706 -3.74 22.37 13.08
N ASN A 707 -2.44 22.17 13.37
CA ASN A 707 -1.79 21.95 14.70
C ASN A 707 -1.52 20.52 15.26
N GLN A 708 -1.60 19.42 14.50
CA GLN A 708 -1.45 18.04 15.07
C GLN A 708 -0.10 17.31 14.94
N GLN A 709 0.88 17.81 14.17
CA GLN A 709 2.03 17.00 13.71
C GLN A 709 2.90 16.32 14.80
N THR A 710 3.13 16.94 15.97
CA THR A 710 3.97 16.34 17.04
C THR A 710 3.22 15.38 17.96
N ASN A 711 1.91 15.56 18.15
CA ASN A 711 1.08 14.63 18.92
C ASN A 711 0.78 13.34 18.13
N ASP A 712 0.88 13.38 16.80
CA ASP A 712 0.61 12.23 15.94
C ASP A 712 1.76 11.22 15.93
N SER A 713 3.04 11.64 16.00
CA SER A 713 4.18 10.70 15.99
C SER A 713 4.24 9.86 17.27
N ILE A 714 4.01 10.47 18.43
CA ILE A 714 3.97 9.79 19.73
C ILE A 714 2.87 8.73 19.75
N LYS A 715 1.67 9.07 19.26
CA LYS A 715 0.54 8.15 19.15
C LYS A 715 0.83 6.98 18.22
N GLN A 716 1.41 7.26 17.04
CA GLN A 716 1.80 6.23 16.09
C GLN A 716 2.84 5.27 16.69
N THR A 717 3.84 5.78 17.40
CA THR A 717 4.81 4.93 18.10
C THR A 717 4.16 4.09 19.19
N ALA A 718 3.24 4.65 19.97
CA ALA A 718 2.51 3.90 20.98
C ALA A 718 1.75 2.72 20.36
N VAL A 719 1.05 2.95 19.24
CA VAL A 719 0.36 1.88 18.48
C VAL A 719 1.33 0.81 17.99
N LEU A 720 2.46 1.19 17.39
CA LEU A 720 3.46 0.23 16.92
C LEU A 720 4.05 -0.63 18.05
N LYS A 721 4.33 -0.01 19.21
CA LYS A 721 4.83 -0.74 20.40
C LYS A 721 3.77 -1.67 20.99
N GLN A 722 2.49 -1.29 20.91
CA GLN A 722 1.38 -2.17 21.31
C GLN A 722 1.23 -3.37 20.34
N ILE A 723 1.35 -3.15 19.04
CA ILE A 723 1.40 -4.24 18.04
C ILE A 723 2.61 -5.16 18.30
N LYS A 724 3.79 -4.60 18.60
CA LYS A 724 4.99 -5.39 19.00
C LYS A 724 4.75 -6.22 20.26
N SER A 725 4.06 -5.65 21.23
CA SER A 725 3.66 -6.37 22.45
C SER A 725 2.73 -7.53 22.11
N LEU A 726 1.78 -7.32 21.19
CA LEU A 726 0.89 -8.37 20.70
C LEU A 726 1.64 -9.50 19.97
N TYR A 727 2.72 -9.20 19.22
CA TYR A 727 3.59 -10.22 18.61
C TYR A 727 4.25 -11.17 19.61
N SER A 728 4.32 -10.80 20.90
CA SER A 728 4.85 -11.66 21.95
C SER A 728 3.80 -12.64 22.50
N SER A 729 2.53 -12.52 22.09
CA SER A 729 1.43 -13.35 22.58
C SER A 729 1.24 -14.60 21.74
N SER A 730 0.61 -15.64 22.32
CA SER A 730 0.24 -16.86 21.60
C SER A 730 -0.80 -16.66 20.50
N ASN A 731 -1.53 -15.54 20.51
CA ASN A 731 -2.58 -15.22 19.54
C ASN A 731 -2.12 -14.20 18.48
N ALA A 732 -0.84 -13.82 18.46
CA ALA A 732 -0.27 -12.85 17.54
C ALA A 732 -0.58 -13.17 16.07
N ASN A 733 -0.42 -14.44 15.69
CA ASN A 733 -0.65 -14.98 14.35
C ASN A 733 -2.08 -14.78 13.85
N VAL A 734 -3.04 -14.57 14.74
CA VAL A 734 -4.45 -14.35 14.41
C VAL A 734 -4.86 -12.90 14.64
N LEU A 735 -4.59 -12.31 15.81
CA LEU A 735 -5.13 -10.99 16.15
C LEU A 735 -4.49 -9.84 15.38
N VAL A 736 -3.20 -9.91 15.03
CA VAL A 736 -2.53 -8.83 14.29
C VAL A 736 -3.15 -8.63 12.89
N PRO A 737 -3.37 -9.68 12.07
CA PRO A 737 -4.10 -9.54 10.81
C PRO A 737 -5.48 -8.87 10.97
N TYR A 738 -6.27 -9.27 11.96
CA TYR A 738 -7.59 -8.66 12.23
C TYR A 738 -7.47 -7.20 12.65
N LEU A 739 -6.48 -6.86 13.48
CA LEU A 739 -6.21 -5.49 13.91
C LEU A 739 -5.88 -4.58 12.74
N ILE A 740 -4.96 -4.98 11.87
CA ILE A 740 -4.59 -4.17 10.70
C ILE A 740 -5.75 -4.05 9.72
N ASN A 741 -6.47 -5.15 9.49
CA ASN A 741 -7.62 -5.17 8.59
C ASN A 741 -8.78 -4.28 9.08
N SER A 742 -8.91 -4.08 10.39
CA SER A 742 -9.93 -3.20 10.95
C SER A 742 -9.82 -1.73 10.49
N THR A 743 -8.67 -1.32 9.94
CA THR A 743 -8.50 -0.01 9.27
C THR A 743 -9.37 0.15 8.02
N LEU A 744 -9.86 -0.95 7.41
CA LEU A 744 -10.83 -0.91 6.31
C LEU A 744 -12.24 -0.52 6.77
N VAL A 745 -12.53 -0.64 8.08
CA VAL A 745 -13.79 -0.20 8.66
C VAL A 745 -13.74 1.32 8.75
N ASN A 746 -14.35 2.00 7.78
CA ASN A 746 -14.57 3.44 7.87
C ASN A 746 -15.28 3.73 9.19
N ASN A 747 -14.60 4.42 10.12
CA ASN A 747 -15.10 4.80 11.42
C ASN A 747 -16.37 5.66 11.31
N LYS A 748 -17.52 5.00 11.23
CA LYS A 748 -18.72 5.44 11.90
C LYS A 748 -18.98 4.47 13.04
N ASN A 749 -18.90 5.00 14.25
CA ASN A 749 -19.37 4.45 15.52
C ASN A 749 -18.41 3.53 16.28
N THR A 750 -17.46 4.14 16.99
CA THR A 750 -16.95 3.63 18.27
C THR A 750 -17.96 3.79 19.44
N THR A 751 -19.25 3.98 19.15
CA THR A 751 -20.30 4.08 20.16
C THR A 751 -21.60 3.45 19.65
N ALA A 752 -21.63 2.13 19.59
CA ALA A 752 -22.85 1.36 19.81
C ALA A 752 -22.42 -0.06 20.20
N ALA A 753 -22.56 -0.37 21.48
CA ALA A 753 -22.49 -1.74 21.96
C ALA A 753 -23.48 -2.58 21.14
N SER A 754 -22.97 -3.52 20.38
CA SER A 754 -23.77 -4.59 19.79
C SER A 754 -24.17 -5.54 20.92
N THR A 755 -25.23 -5.18 21.65
CA THR A 755 -25.97 -6.15 22.46
C THR A 755 -26.68 -7.10 21.51
N VAL A 756 -26.04 -8.23 21.20
CA VAL A 756 -26.76 -9.38 20.65
C VAL A 756 -27.52 -10.01 21.82
N SER A 757 -28.76 -9.57 22.02
CA SER A 757 -29.71 -10.31 22.82
C SER A 757 -29.87 -11.70 22.18
N SER A 758 -29.60 -12.74 22.97
CA SER A 758 -29.91 -14.13 22.67
C SER A 758 -31.43 -14.27 22.51
N ALA A 759 -31.94 -14.03 21.31
CA ALA A 759 -33.34 -14.28 20.98
C ALA A 759 -33.47 -15.73 20.50
N SER A 760 -33.86 -16.59 21.42
CA SER A 760 -34.50 -17.87 21.11
C SER A 760 -35.76 -17.64 20.26
N GLY A 761 -35.84 -18.28 19.10
CA GLY A 761 -37.09 -18.60 18.39
C GLY A 761 -37.71 -17.50 17.52
N SER A 762 -37.43 -17.52 16.22
CA SER A 762 -38.42 -17.31 15.14
C SER A 762 -37.72 -17.45 13.78
N SER A 763 -38.29 -18.32 12.93
CA SER A 763 -37.81 -18.62 11.58
C SER A 763 -38.09 -17.45 10.63
N GLY A 764 -37.10 -16.58 10.45
CA GLY A 764 -37.01 -15.63 9.34
C GLY A 764 -35.59 -15.67 8.77
N THR A 765 -35.45 -16.11 7.52
CA THR A 765 -34.15 -16.20 6.84
C THR A 765 -33.66 -14.79 6.47
N ASN A 766 -33.04 -14.11 7.42
CA ASN A 766 -32.30 -12.88 7.12
C ASN A 766 -31.01 -13.27 6.38
N ASN A 767 -30.80 -12.75 5.16
CA ASN A 767 -29.64 -13.01 4.27
C ASN A 767 -28.33 -12.36 4.78
N ILE A 768 -28.09 -12.38 6.09
CA ILE A 768 -26.88 -11.85 6.72
C ILE A 768 -25.80 -12.94 6.69
N TRP A 769 -24.57 -12.57 6.34
CA TRP A 769 -23.44 -13.52 6.35
C TRP A 769 -23.23 -14.11 7.75
N ASP A 770 -23.28 -15.44 7.86
CA ASP A 770 -23.01 -16.14 9.13
C ASP A 770 -21.51 -16.28 9.36
N TRP A 771 -20.93 -15.24 9.95
CA TRP A 771 -19.55 -15.27 10.45
C TRP A 771 -19.34 -16.43 11.42
N THR A 772 -18.17 -17.08 11.41
CA THR A 772 -17.93 -18.11 12.41
C THR A 772 -17.85 -17.47 13.81
N LYS A 773 -18.16 -18.24 14.86
CA LYS A 773 -17.99 -17.76 16.24
C LYS A 773 -16.58 -17.20 16.47
N LYS A 774 -15.55 -17.88 15.95
CA LYS A 774 -14.15 -17.44 16.04
C LYS A 774 -13.91 -16.08 15.37
N ASP A 775 -14.48 -15.84 14.19
CA ASP A 775 -14.31 -14.54 13.49
C ASP A 775 -14.91 -13.39 14.32
N ARG A 776 -16.09 -13.62 14.90
CA ARG A 776 -16.74 -12.66 15.80
C ARG A 776 -15.90 -12.43 17.05
N ASP A 777 -15.46 -13.50 17.70
CA ASP A 777 -14.62 -13.45 18.90
C ASP A 777 -13.31 -12.68 18.64
N TYR A 778 -12.64 -12.90 17.49
CA TYR A 778 -11.40 -12.18 17.13
C TYR A 778 -11.65 -10.72 16.76
N SER A 779 -12.74 -10.42 16.06
CA SER A 779 -13.11 -9.03 15.76
C SER A 779 -13.42 -8.25 17.03
N ASP A 780 -14.11 -8.85 17.98
CA ASP A 780 -14.43 -8.20 19.25
C ASP A 780 -13.19 -8.08 20.12
N ALA A 781 -12.33 -9.11 20.17
CA ALA A 781 -11.02 -9.03 20.80
C ALA A 781 -10.23 -7.82 20.28
N VAL A 782 -10.11 -7.66 18.96
CA VAL A 782 -9.36 -6.55 18.36
C VAL A 782 -9.91 -5.18 18.72
N LYS A 783 -11.24 -4.99 18.73
CA LYS A 783 -11.87 -3.74 19.19
C LYS A 783 -11.54 -3.42 20.64
N ASN A 784 -11.30 -4.46 21.44
CA ASN A 784 -11.09 -4.40 22.87
C ASN A 784 -9.61 -4.42 23.30
N LEU A 785 -8.65 -4.49 22.37
CA LEU A 785 -7.20 -4.47 22.68
C LEU A 785 -6.70 -3.09 23.14
N GLY A 786 -7.49 -2.04 22.94
CA GLY A 786 -7.13 -0.66 23.27
C GLY A 786 -6.07 -0.04 22.37
N ILE A 787 -5.95 -0.55 21.14
CA ILE A 787 -5.04 -0.07 20.11
C ILE A 787 -5.84 0.79 19.12
N ASP A 788 -5.56 2.09 19.08
CA ASP A 788 -6.14 2.99 18.07
C ASP A 788 -5.41 2.85 16.73
N ILE A 789 -5.68 1.75 16.03
CA ILE A 789 -5.00 1.42 14.77
C ILE A 789 -5.24 2.46 13.66
N ASN A 790 -6.30 3.27 13.76
CA ASN A 790 -6.59 4.32 12.78
C ASN A 790 -5.63 5.52 12.87
N SER A 791 -4.95 5.68 14.01
CA SER A 791 -3.93 6.71 14.18
C SER A 791 -2.61 6.37 13.47
N LEU A 792 -2.38 5.10 13.14
CA LEU A 792 -1.17 4.60 12.48
C LEU A 792 -1.00 5.22 11.08
N ASN A 793 0.15 5.87 10.84
CA ASN A 793 0.45 6.59 9.61
C ASN A 793 -0.65 7.60 9.18
N SER A 794 -1.31 8.23 10.15
CA SER A 794 -2.34 9.28 9.93
C SER A 794 -1.82 10.52 9.17
N ASN A 795 -0.49 10.68 9.05
CA ASN A 795 0.14 11.68 8.21
C ASN A 795 -0.07 11.40 6.69
N ILE A 796 -0.49 10.21 6.30
CA ILE A 796 -0.79 9.82 4.93
C ILE A 796 -2.25 10.14 4.62
N LYS A 797 -2.45 11.03 3.63
CA LYS A 797 -3.76 11.61 3.31
C LYS A 797 -4.64 10.64 2.53
N ASN A 798 -4.05 9.89 1.60
CA ASN A 798 -4.76 8.92 0.80
C ASN A 798 -4.98 7.65 1.64
N ASP A 799 -6.24 7.33 1.94
CA ASP A 799 -6.56 6.22 2.84
C ASP A 799 -6.15 4.86 2.24
N TYR A 800 -6.21 4.71 0.91
CA TYR A 800 -5.77 3.49 0.23
C TYR A 800 -4.25 3.34 0.26
N GLU A 801 -3.49 4.42 0.02
CA GLU A 801 -2.03 4.45 0.22
C GLU A 801 -1.66 4.08 1.66
N ARG A 802 -2.36 4.67 2.66
CA ARG A 802 -2.16 4.35 4.08
C ARG A 802 -2.42 2.88 4.37
N PHE A 803 -3.45 2.29 3.78
CA PHE A 803 -3.75 0.87 3.92
C PHE A 803 -2.65 -0.04 3.35
N LEU A 804 -2.13 0.24 2.16
CA LEU A 804 -1.02 -0.52 1.58
C LEU A 804 0.20 -0.50 2.51
N ILE A 805 0.52 0.67 3.02
CA ILE A 805 1.66 0.88 3.92
C ILE A 805 1.47 0.17 5.25
N ASN A 806 0.31 0.33 5.90
CA ASN A 806 -0.01 -0.28 7.18
C ASN A 806 0.01 -1.81 7.10
N THR A 807 -0.45 -2.38 5.98
CA THR A 807 -0.39 -3.81 5.70
C THR A 807 1.05 -4.31 5.57
N SER A 808 1.93 -3.52 4.93
CA SER A 808 3.36 -3.84 4.81
C SER A 808 4.16 -3.70 6.11
N LEU A 809 3.54 -3.26 7.21
CA LEU A 809 4.18 -3.22 8.53
C LEU A 809 4.13 -4.56 9.25
N ILE A 810 3.34 -5.50 8.74
CA ILE A 810 3.13 -6.78 9.39
C ILE A 810 4.39 -7.63 9.27
N ASP A 811 4.89 -8.11 10.41
CA ASP A 811 5.94 -9.13 10.47
C ASP A 811 5.38 -10.47 9.98
N ASN A 812 5.58 -10.74 8.69
CA ASN A 812 5.15 -11.95 8.00
C ASN A 812 5.91 -13.21 8.47
N SER A 813 7.02 -13.07 9.22
CA SER A 813 7.70 -14.21 9.83
C SER A 813 6.95 -14.76 11.05
N LYS A 814 6.13 -13.92 11.70
CA LYS A 814 5.36 -14.27 12.90
C LYS A 814 3.88 -14.48 12.65
N THR A 815 3.35 -13.92 11.57
CA THR A 815 1.91 -13.89 11.31
C THR A 815 1.60 -14.13 9.83
N LYS A 816 0.36 -14.56 9.54
CA LYS A 816 -0.12 -14.73 8.17
C LYS A 816 -1.11 -13.61 7.87
N PRO A 817 -0.71 -12.51 7.19
CA PRO A 817 -1.62 -11.43 6.86
C PRO A 817 -2.70 -11.92 5.89
N PHE A 818 -3.87 -11.27 5.91
CA PHE A 818 -4.89 -11.50 4.86
C PHE A 818 -4.40 -11.05 3.48
N TYR A 819 -3.57 -10.00 3.49
CA TYR A 819 -3.01 -9.35 2.32
C TYR A 819 -1.49 -9.40 2.42
N ASN A 820 -0.85 -10.31 1.69
CA ASN A 820 0.60 -10.48 1.74
C ASN A 820 1.26 -9.47 0.79
N ILE A 821 1.54 -8.24 1.23
CA ILE A 821 2.19 -7.22 0.40
C ILE A 821 3.28 -6.45 1.13
N ASP A 822 4.29 -6.01 0.39
CA ASP A 822 5.39 -5.18 0.91
C ASP A 822 5.68 -4.00 -0.02
N ILE A 823 4.89 -2.92 0.10
CA ILE A 823 5.11 -1.69 -0.67
C ILE A 823 6.44 -1.03 -0.31
N LEU A 824 6.94 -1.21 0.91
CA LEU A 824 8.20 -0.58 1.36
C LEU A 824 9.39 -1.20 0.64
N SER A 825 9.40 -2.53 0.49
CA SER A 825 10.37 -3.27 -0.32
C SER A 825 10.28 -2.90 -1.80
N GLU A 826 9.07 -2.76 -2.36
CA GLU A 826 8.89 -2.33 -3.76
C GLU A 826 9.37 -0.89 -4.01
N VAL A 827 9.08 0.04 -3.09
CA VAL A 827 9.62 1.41 -3.12
C VAL A 827 11.14 1.37 -3.02
N SER A 828 11.71 0.59 -2.09
CA SER A 828 13.15 0.40 -1.94
C SER A 828 13.80 -0.11 -3.22
N LYS A 829 13.21 -1.11 -3.89
CA LYS A 829 13.67 -1.62 -5.20
C LYS A 829 13.56 -0.57 -6.30
N SER A 830 12.49 0.23 -6.32
CA SER A 830 12.28 1.26 -7.34
C SER A 830 13.29 2.41 -7.27
N ILE A 831 13.87 2.63 -6.09
CA ILE A 831 14.93 3.61 -5.80
C ILE A 831 16.32 3.00 -5.98
N GLN A 832 16.42 1.67 -5.88
CA GLN A 832 17.65 0.94 -6.14
C GLN A 832 17.89 0.81 -7.62
N SER A 833 19.12 1.09 -7.99
CA SER A 833 19.56 1.08 -9.37
C SER A 833 20.01 -0.32 -9.85
N ALA A 834 19.29 -1.36 -9.43
CA ALA A 834 19.50 -2.74 -9.86
C ALA A 834 18.92 -2.97 -11.28
N ASN A 835 19.10 -4.19 -11.82
CA ASN A 835 19.07 -4.57 -13.25
C ASN A 835 17.89 -4.12 -14.13
N ASP A 836 16.83 -3.56 -13.56
CA ASP A 836 15.74 -2.91 -14.28
C ASP A 836 15.81 -1.41 -14.02
N SER A 837 15.92 -0.60 -15.08
CA SER A 837 15.97 0.87 -15.03
C SER A 837 15.06 1.44 -13.93
N SER A 838 15.64 1.88 -12.81
CA SER A 838 14.90 2.34 -11.63
C SER A 838 13.91 3.42 -12.03
N LEU A 839 12.61 3.20 -11.79
CA LEU A 839 11.56 4.15 -12.17
C LEU A 839 11.62 5.45 -11.35
N GLN A 840 12.39 5.45 -10.25
CA GLN A 840 12.61 6.61 -9.39
C GLN A 840 14.04 7.18 -9.42
N SER A 841 14.84 6.96 -10.46
CA SER A 841 16.26 7.38 -10.49
C SER A 841 16.53 8.85 -10.11
N ASN A 842 15.56 9.76 -10.28
CA ASN A 842 15.74 11.20 -10.05
C ASN A 842 15.24 11.68 -8.68
N TRP A 843 14.87 10.75 -7.79
CA TRP A 843 14.28 11.10 -6.49
C TRP A 843 15.14 12.10 -5.70
N MET A 844 16.47 12.05 -5.81
CA MET A 844 17.36 13.00 -5.13
C MET A 844 17.22 14.42 -5.67
N ILE A 845 17.20 14.59 -7.00
CA ILE A 845 17.03 15.92 -7.59
C ILE A 845 15.68 16.48 -7.16
N GLU A 846 14.62 15.69 -7.26
CA GLU A 846 13.28 16.16 -6.93
C GLU A 846 13.11 16.48 -5.44
N LEU A 847 13.60 15.60 -4.57
CA LEU A 847 13.59 15.79 -3.13
C LEU A 847 14.39 17.06 -2.76
N PHE A 848 15.67 17.13 -3.14
CA PHE A 848 16.55 18.23 -2.74
C PHE A 848 16.17 19.57 -3.39
N THR A 849 15.61 19.57 -4.60
CA THR A 849 15.05 20.80 -5.21
C THR A 849 13.81 21.28 -4.45
N LYS A 850 12.98 20.37 -3.93
CA LYS A 850 11.78 20.72 -3.16
C LYS A 850 12.11 21.24 -1.75
N ILE A 851 13.14 20.70 -1.11
CA ILE A 851 13.44 21.01 0.30
C ILE A 851 14.52 22.08 0.48
N LEU A 852 15.54 22.17 -0.38
CA LEU A 852 16.68 23.06 -0.12
C LEU A 852 16.33 24.51 -0.42
N LYS A 853 16.83 25.40 0.45
CA LYS A 853 16.76 26.85 0.31
C LYS A 853 18.19 27.42 0.32
N ASN A 854 18.42 28.50 -0.43
CA ASN A 854 19.65 29.28 -0.30
C ASN A 854 19.51 30.16 0.97
N GLY A 855 20.60 30.74 1.47
CA GLY A 855 20.59 31.60 2.67
C GLY A 855 19.60 32.78 2.66
N ASN A 856 18.96 33.06 1.51
CA ASN A 856 17.90 34.06 1.32
C ASN A 856 16.48 33.44 1.20
N GLN A 857 16.27 32.18 1.61
CA GLN A 857 15.00 31.43 1.56
C GLN A 857 14.35 31.23 0.17
N LYS A 858 15.05 31.55 -0.93
CA LYS A 858 14.59 31.27 -2.30
C LYS A 858 14.84 29.79 -2.68
N PRO A 859 13.99 29.20 -3.55
CA PRO A 859 14.22 27.87 -4.11
C PRO A 859 15.63 27.80 -4.72
N VAL A 860 16.39 26.77 -4.36
CA VAL A 860 17.74 26.59 -4.90
C VAL A 860 17.67 25.92 -6.25
N ASP A 861 18.39 26.48 -7.20
CA ASP A 861 18.81 25.71 -8.37
C ASP A 861 19.94 24.76 -7.94
N LEU A 862 19.53 23.54 -7.61
CA LEU A 862 20.39 22.48 -7.08
C LEU A 862 21.58 22.22 -8.01
N ILE A 863 21.31 22.17 -9.32
CA ILE A 863 22.29 21.86 -10.36
C ILE A 863 23.30 22.99 -10.48
N LYS A 864 22.86 24.26 -10.51
CA LYS A 864 23.77 25.43 -10.51
C LYS A 864 24.63 25.54 -9.25
N THR A 865 24.16 24.99 -8.13
CA THR A 865 24.90 25.07 -6.86
C THR A 865 25.98 23.99 -6.73
N ILE A 866 25.74 22.82 -7.33
CA ILE A 866 26.66 21.69 -7.31
C ILE A 866 27.74 21.81 -8.40
N ILE A 867 27.40 22.39 -9.55
CA ILE A 867 28.26 22.42 -10.73
C ILE A 867 29.07 23.72 -10.79
N SER A 868 30.38 23.60 -10.85
CA SER A 868 31.30 24.72 -11.05
C SER A 868 31.36 25.10 -12.53
N THR A 869 31.16 26.38 -12.87
CA THR A 869 31.26 26.87 -14.25
C THR A 869 32.13 28.11 -14.37
N ASP A 870 32.99 28.14 -15.39
CA ASP A 870 33.82 29.31 -15.73
C ASP A 870 33.01 30.41 -16.44
N ASN A 871 31.86 30.07 -17.05
CA ASN A 871 30.96 31.02 -17.71
C ASN A 871 29.51 30.82 -17.20
N LYS A 872 29.08 31.68 -16.26
CA LYS A 872 27.95 31.43 -15.35
C LYS A 872 26.54 31.39 -15.98
N LYS A 873 26.33 31.93 -17.19
CA LYS A 873 24.97 32.06 -17.78
C LYS A 873 24.61 30.96 -18.79
N GLU A 874 25.39 30.79 -19.86
CA GLU A 874 24.99 29.91 -20.99
C GLU A 874 25.16 28.41 -20.70
N ASN A 875 26.27 27.98 -20.07
CA ASN A 875 26.53 26.55 -19.83
C ASN A 875 25.62 25.94 -18.76
N ASN A 876 25.14 26.76 -17.82
CA ASN A 876 24.31 26.30 -16.71
C ASN A 876 22.90 25.91 -17.16
N GLU A 877 22.30 26.67 -18.08
CA GLU A 877 20.96 26.36 -18.60
C GLU A 877 20.93 25.08 -19.44
N GLU A 878 21.99 24.77 -20.17
CA GLU A 878 22.06 23.57 -21.00
C GLU A 878 22.33 22.30 -20.18
N ILE A 879 23.16 22.38 -19.14
CA ILE A 879 23.38 21.26 -18.22
C ILE A 879 22.12 20.98 -17.40
N GLU A 880 21.46 22.03 -16.92
CA GLU A 880 20.15 21.92 -16.26
C GLU A 880 19.13 21.25 -17.20
N LYS A 881 19.10 21.62 -18.49
CA LYS A 881 18.28 20.93 -19.50
C LYS A 881 18.63 19.46 -19.66
N ILE A 882 19.91 19.05 -19.62
CA ILE A 882 20.31 17.64 -19.72
C ILE A 882 19.77 16.83 -18.52
N PHE A 883 20.00 17.29 -17.29
CA PHE A 883 19.51 16.61 -16.09
C PHE A 883 17.98 16.61 -16.01
N LEU A 884 17.32 17.72 -16.34
CA LEU A 884 15.85 17.81 -16.39
C LEU A 884 15.26 16.94 -17.52
N PHE A 885 15.90 16.87 -18.67
CA PHE A 885 15.46 16.03 -19.80
C PHE A 885 15.62 14.55 -19.48
N GLN A 886 16.75 14.12 -18.91
CA GLN A 886 16.90 12.76 -18.38
C GLN A 886 15.84 12.47 -17.32
N SER A 887 15.56 13.45 -16.44
CA SER A 887 14.54 13.28 -15.42
C SER A 887 13.13 13.08 -15.98
N ARG A 888 12.73 13.93 -16.93
CA ARG A 888 11.45 13.84 -17.63
C ARG A 888 11.33 12.55 -18.44
N ASN A 889 12.37 12.15 -19.16
CA ASN A 889 12.36 10.93 -19.97
C ASN A 889 12.16 9.66 -19.15
N LEU A 890 12.65 9.61 -17.91
CA LEU A 890 12.46 8.45 -17.03
C LEU A 890 11.01 8.32 -16.56
N LYS A 891 10.35 9.42 -16.17
CA LYS A 891 8.92 9.43 -15.83
C LYS A 891 8.06 9.06 -17.05
N VAL A 892 8.39 9.59 -18.22
CA VAL A 892 7.69 9.26 -19.47
C VAL A 892 7.98 7.84 -19.94
N SER A 893 9.13 7.23 -19.58
CA SER A 893 9.50 5.88 -20.03
C SER A 893 8.57 4.79 -19.47
N GLY A 894 8.23 4.80 -18.17
CA GLY A 894 7.30 3.83 -17.58
C GLY A 894 5.91 3.92 -18.20
N ILE A 895 5.43 5.15 -18.33
CA ILE A 895 4.20 5.52 -19.03
C ILE A 895 4.17 5.02 -20.48
N ARG A 896 5.26 5.26 -21.23
CA ARG A 896 5.39 4.87 -22.63
C ARG A 896 5.46 3.35 -22.77
N LYS A 897 6.17 2.67 -21.85
CA LYS A 897 6.22 1.20 -21.81
C LYS A 897 4.83 0.61 -21.62
N LEU A 898 4.02 1.16 -20.71
CA LEU A 898 2.62 0.73 -20.54
C LEU A 898 1.81 0.88 -21.83
N GLN A 899 1.88 2.05 -22.49
CA GLN A 899 1.18 2.30 -23.74
C GLN A 899 1.65 1.36 -24.86
N GLN A 900 2.96 1.11 -24.97
CA GLN A 900 3.53 0.18 -25.94
C GLN A 900 3.08 -1.25 -25.68
N SER A 901 3.09 -1.70 -24.42
CA SER A 901 2.59 -3.04 -24.04
C SER A 901 1.11 -3.17 -24.36
N ASN A 902 0.30 -2.16 -24.03
CA ASN A 902 -1.12 -2.15 -24.37
C ASN A 902 -1.35 -2.23 -25.88
N GLN A 903 -0.62 -1.43 -26.67
CA GLN A 903 -0.75 -1.47 -28.13
C GLN A 903 -0.30 -2.81 -28.72
N LYS A 904 0.78 -3.40 -28.18
CA LYS A 904 1.25 -4.74 -28.58
C LYS A 904 0.19 -5.80 -28.30
N TRP A 905 -0.42 -5.77 -27.10
CA TRP A 905 -1.50 -6.66 -26.74
C TRP A 905 -2.73 -6.47 -27.63
N VAL A 906 -3.16 -5.22 -27.85
CA VAL A 906 -4.27 -4.85 -28.75
C VAL A 906 -4.03 -5.40 -30.16
N ASN A 907 -2.83 -5.22 -30.70
CA ASN A 907 -2.47 -5.71 -32.01
C ASN A 907 -2.43 -7.25 -32.04
N LYS A 908 -1.86 -7.89 -31.02
CA LYS A 908 -1.80 -9.36 -30.90
C LYS A 908 -3.22 -9.96 -30.94
N VAL A 909 -4.16 -9.42 -30.18
CA VAL A 909 -5.55 -9.91 -30.16
C VAL A 909 -6.23 -9.69 -31.52
N LYS A 910 -6.05 -8.53 -32.14
CA LYS A 910 -6.62 -8.23 -33.46
C LYS A 910 -6.05 -9.15 -34.56
N GLU A 911 -4.75 -9.39 -34.56
CA GLU A 911 -4.09 -10.29 -35.51
C GLU A 911 -4.49 -11.76 -35.28
N ASN A 912 -4.59 -12.20 -34.02
CA ASN A 912 -5.10 -13.52 -33.68
C ASN A 912 -6.53 -13.71 -34.21
N TYR A 913 -7.42 -12.73 -34.01
CA TYR A 913 -8.77 -12.78 -34.58
C TYR A 913 -8.74 -12.88 -36.12
N LYS A 914 -7.96 -12.03 -36.80
CA LYS A 914 -7.84 -12.07 -38.28
C LYS A 914 -7.31 -13.42 -38.79
N LYS A 915 -6.37 -14.02 -38.05
CA LYS A 915 -5.77 -15.32 -38.38
C LYS A 915 -6.79 -16.44 -38.23
N TYR A 916 -7.44 -16.54 -37.07
CA TYR A 916 -8.31 -17.67 -36.74
C TYR A 916 -9.73 -17.54 -37.29
N SER A 917 -10.21 -16.32 -37.59
CA SER A 917 -11.52 -16.12 -38.23
C SER A 917 -11.63 -16.71 -39.64
N LYS A 918 -10.49 -17.02 -40.28
CA LYS A 918 -10.42 -17.70 -41.58
C LYS A 918 -10.46 -19.23 -41.47
N ASP A 919 -10.30 -19.77 -40.27
CA ASP A 919 -10.32 -21.20 -40.03
C ASP A 919 -11.78 -21.70 -39.96
N ALA A 920 -12.21 -22.46 -40.96
CA ALA A 920 -13.57 -22.98 -41.05
C ALA A 920 -13.94 -23.96 -39.92
N SER A 921 -12.95 -24.52 -39.21
CA SER A 921 -13.18 -25.39 -38.05
C SER A 921 -13.53 -24.62 -36.78
N LEU A 922 -13.31 -23.29 -36.77
CA LEU A 922 -13.57 -22.43 -35.62
C LEU A 922 -14.79 -21.54 -35.87
N ASN A 923 -15.69 -21.48 -34.89
CA ASN A 923 -16.79 -20.54 -34.94
C ASN A 923 -16.30 -19.14 -34.51
N GLN A 924 -16.37 -18.19 -35.44
CA GLN A 924 -15.93 -16.80 -35.27
C GLN A 924 -16.50 -16.11 -34.02
N LYS A 925 -17.69 -16.53 -33.55
CA LYS A 925 -18.34 -16.02 -32.34
C LYS A 925 -17.50 -16.20 -31.06
N PHE A 926 -16.67 -17.25 -31.01
CA PHE A 926 -15.89 -17.62 -29.83
C PHE A 926 -14.41 -17.23 -29.94
N ILE A 927 -13.99 -16.62 -31.04
CA ILE A 927 -12.61 -16.17 -31.23
C ILE A 927 -12.45 -14.84 -30.50
N PRO A 928 -11.56 -14.74 -29.49
CA PRO A 928 -11.39 -13.49 -28.75
C PRO A 928 -10.98 -12.34 -29.66
N ASN A 929 -11.64 -11.20 -29.51
CA ASN A 929 -11.34 -10.00 -30.28
C ASN A 929 -11.51 -8.69 -29.48
N GLN A 930 -11.82 -8.80 -28.19
CA GLN A 930 -12.03 -7.68 -27.30
C GLN A 930 -10.71 -7.27 -26.65
N VAL A 931 -10.52 -5.96 -26.47
CA VAL A 931 -9.32 -5.35 -25.91
C VAL A 931 -9.68 -4.07 -25.19
N ILE A 932 -8.86 -3.65 -24.23
CA ILE A 932 -8.91 -2.32 -23.65
C ILE A 932 -7.85 -1.48 -24.37
N ASP A 933 -8.29 -0.66 -25.33
CA ASP A 933 -7.41 0.27 -26.03
C ASP A 933 -7.29 1.57 -25.22
N LEU A 934 -6.17 1.74 -24.53
CA LEU A 934 -5.93 2.92 -23.69
C LEU A 934 -5.81 4.21 -24.52
N ASN A 935 -5.52 4.10 -25.83
CA ASN A 935 -5.43 5.25 -26.74
C ASN A 935 -6.80 5.68 -27.28
N SER A 936 -7.86 4.88 -27.06
CA SER A 936 -9.21 5.21 -27.49
C SER A 936 -9.78 6.40 -26.71
N MET A 937 -10.54 7.26 -27.41
CA MET A 937 -11.25 8.39 -26.81
C MET A 937 -12.47 7.88 -26.04
N THR A 938 -12.64 8.39 -24.82
CA THR A 938 -13.86 8.22 -24.03
C THR A 938 -14.91 9.25 -24.43
N THR A 939 -16.12 9.09 -23.90
CA THR A 939 -17.25 10.03 -24.11
C THR A 939 -16.95 11.46 -23.65
N SER A 940 -15.94 11.66 -22.79
CA SER A 940 -15.47 12.99 -22.36
C SER A 940 -14.41 13.61 -23.27
N ASN A 941 -14.17 13.07 -24.47
CA ASN A 941 -13.10 13.46 -25.40
C ASN A 941 -11.68 13.39 -24.80
N GLN A 942 -11.49 12.59 -23.75
CA GLN A 942 -10.18 12.28 -23.18
C GLN A 942 -9.82 10.83 -23.49
N LYS A 943 -8.52 10.53 -23.68
CA LYS A 943 -8.09 9.14 -23.84
C LYS A 943 -8.35 8.38 -22.54
N ARG A 944 -8.69 7.10 -22.61
CA ARG A 944 -8.78 6.23 -21.40
C ARG A 944 -7.50 6.31 -20.57
N TYR A 945 -6.37 6.40 -21.26
CA TYR A 945 -5.06 6.65 -20.68
C TYR A 945 -4.99 7.90 -19.78
N ASP A 946 -5.59 9.02 -20.20
CA ASP A 946 -5.55 10.26 -19.43
C ASP A 946 -6.36 10.15 -18.14
N ASN A 947 -7.46 9.39 -18.17
CA ASN A 947 -8.27 9.11 -16.97
C ASN A 947 -7.47 8.32 -15.94
N LEU A 948 -6.67 7.34 -16.38
CA LEU A 948 -5.78 6.58 -15.50
C LEU A 948 -4.71 7.48 -14.86
N LEU A 949 -4.06 8.34 -15.64
CA LEU A 949 -3.02 9.23 -15.12
C LEU A 949 -3.55 10.25 -14.12
N LYS A 950 -4.72 10.83 -14.39
CA LYS A 950 -5.35 11.90 -13.60
C LYS A 950 -6.24 11.39 -12.47
N SER A 951 -6.37 10.07 -12.33
CA SER A 951 -7.22 9.45 -11.31
C SER A 951 -6.83 9.91 -9.90
N GLU A 952 -7.80 10.40 -9.13
CA GLU A 952 -7.60 10.81 -7.74
C GLU A 952 -7.31 9.63 -6.80
N ILE A 953 -7.63 8.41 -7.23
CA ILE A 953 -7.34 7.16 -6.51
C ILE A 953 -5.84 7.09 -6.18
N PHE A 954 -5.01 7.45 -7.16
CA PHE A 954 -3.55 7.38 -7.07
C PHE A 954 -2.93 8.76 -6.83
N ASN A 955 -3.65 9.68 -6.20
CA ASN A 955 -3.13 10.99 -5.81
C ASN A 955 -2.81 10.97 -4.32
N SER A 956 -1.52 10.91 -3.99
CA SER A 956 -1.03 10.86 -2.60
C SER A 956 -1.36 12.11 -1.76
N GLU A 957 -1.67 13.24 -2.42
CA GLU A 957 -1.96 14.52 -1.75
C GLU A 957 -3.45 14.74 -1.45
N LYS A 958 -4.32 13.86 -1.94
CA LYS A 958 -5.77 13.92 -1.74
C LYS A 958 -6.25 12.73 -0.93
N LYS A 959 -7.22 12.97 -0.04
CA LYS A 959 -8.06 11.88 0.48
C LYS A 959 -8.92 11.40 -0.69
N VAL A 960 -9.00 10.09 -0.90
CA VAL A 960 -9.79 9.56 -2.02
C VAL A 960 -11.26 9.93 -1.76
N GLN A 961 -11.79 10.84 -2.56
CA GLN A 961 -13.20 11.22 -2.58
C GLN A 961 -13.77 10.76 -3.92
N SER A 962 -14.97 10.17 -3.92
CA SER A 962 -15.61 9.84 -5.20
C SER A 962 -15.85 11.11 -6.01
N ASN A 963 -15.58 11.04 -7.32
CA ASN A 963 -15.95 12.04 -8.30
C ASN A 963 -17.39 12.53 -8.07
N ASN A 964 -17.54 13.78 -7.60
CA ASN A 964 -18.78 14.50 -7.85
C ASN A 964 -18.90 14.69 -9.37
N SER A 965 -20.02 14.25 -9.92
CA SER A 965 -20.48 14.61 -11.25
C SER A 965 -20.57 16.13 -11.36
N SER A 966 -19.49 16.77 -11.84
CA SER A 966 -19.56 18.15 -12.29
C SER A 966 -20.28 18.16 -13.64
N SER A 967 -21.60 18.26 -13.56
CA SER A 967 -22.40 18.86 -14.61
C SER A 967 -21.82 20.25 -14.90
N ALA A 968 -21.57 20.50 -16.17
CA ALA A 968 -21.01 21.75 -16.65
C ALA A 968 -21.91 22.94 -16.27
N SER A 969 -21.40 23.86 -15.45
CA SER A 969 -21.93 25.22 -15.36
C SER A 969 -20.87 26.19 -15.88
N ASN A 970 -21.11 26.68 -17.09
CA ASN A 970 -20.41 27.82 -17.68
C ASN A 970 -20.69 29.09 -16.87
N SER A 971 -19.67 29.77 -16.32
CA SER A 971 -19.63 31.24 -16.25
C SER A 971 -18.27 31.82 -15.80
N SER A 972 -17.69 32.60 -16.73
CA SER A 972 -16.86 33.83 -16.58
C SER A 972 -15.52 33.85 -15.83
N ARG A 973 -14.45 33.85 -16.64
CA ARG A 973 -13.21 34.68 -16.61
C ARG A 973 -12.86 35.47 -15.33
N THR A 974 -11.70 35.13 -14.75
CA THR A 974 -10.70 36.12 -14.30
C THR A 974 -9.28 35.58 -14.50
N SER A 975 -8.43 36.44 -15.06
CA SER A 975 -7.04 36.23 -15.47
C SER A 975 -6.08 36.04 -14.28
N GLY A 976 -5.20 35.05 -14.35
CA GLY A 976 -4.10 34.84 -13.40
C GLY A 976 -3.16 33.72 -13.87
N ASN A 977 -1.95 34.12 -14.29
CA ASN A 977 -0.92 33.33 -14.97
C ASN A 977 -0.47 32.04 -14.27
N GLY A 978 -0.21 30.99 -15.08
CA GLY A 978 1.06 30.26 -14.98
C GLY A 978 1.05 28.79 -14.53
N GLN A 979 0.13 27.95 -14.98
CA GLN A 979 0.27 26.49 -14.91
C GLN A 979 0.88 26.00 -16.24
N PRO A 980 2.03 25.28 -16.27
CA PRO A 980 2.52 24.74 -17.53
C PRO A 980 1.57 23.62 -17.97
N ARG A 981 1.02 23.81 -19.17
CA ARG A 981 0.30 22.79 -19.94
C ARG A 981 1.13 21.51 -19.95
N GLY A 982 0.47 20.40 -19.60
CA GLY A 982 0.95 19.08 -19.94
C GLY A 982 0.82 18.90 -21.45
N ASP A 983 1.88 19.26 -22.16
CA ASP A 983 2.19 18.68 -23.46
C ASP A 983 3.19 17.54 -23.20
N VAL A 984 2.85 16.39 -23.78
CA VAL A 984 3.47 15.06 -23.62
C VAL A 984 4.98 15.03 -23.87
#